data_AF-A0A146MF79-F1
#
_entry.id   AF-A0A146MF79-F1
#
_cell.length_a   1.000
_cell.length_b   1.000
_cell.length_c   1.000
_cell.angle_alpha   90.00
_cell.angle_beta   90.00
_cell.angle_gamma   90.00
#
_symmetry.space_group_name_H-M   'P 1'
#
loop_
_entity.id
_entity.type
_entity.pdbx_description
1 polymer ?
#
loop_
_entity_poly.entity_id
_entity_poly.type
_entity_poly.pdbx_seq_one_letter_code
_entity_poly.pdbx_strand_id
1 'polypeptide(L)'
;RSHSVFLINVKQENLENEKKLSGKLYLVDLAGSEKVSKTGAEGTVLDEAKNINKSLSALGNVISALADGNKSHIPYRDSKLTRILQESLGGNARTTIIICCSPASFNESETKSTLDFGRRAKTIKNVVTVNEELTAEEWKRRYEKEKEKVGRLKGKLEKLETELARWRGGETVNPEEQVNLQEPVEVATPVTTTTEIIKQTLPVPATPSIMLGSLSNEERQKLEEERERLYQQLDEKDEEINQQSQYIEKLKEQMLEQEELIASTRRDYELLQQEMNRITQENECAKEEVKEVLQALEELAVNYDQKSQEADSKSKENENLTEELLSKQSALNSTSSELQQLKDMSTHQRKRITEMLSNLLKDLSGIGIAIGGNESELKIAADSNGKLEEEFTVARLYISKMKSEVKNLVQRCQGLETFQVDSNKKINEYEKDLAECRLLVSQHEARMKSLQESMKETENKKRMLEEQLDNLREECAKMKAAEQVHAASSAEKEEKDKSEATMRVALEQQMDQLRDTYQKQIAQLRDEISEKQEQINTVKDENQKYTLAHEQLKQDYEKLKQEEMEKSNKLQELMLTVERREQARKDLKGLEDTVAKELQTLHNLRKLFVQDLQARIKKSVNAEDEDDGGSLAQKQKISFLENNLDQLTKVHKQLVRDNADLRCELPKLEKRLRATMERVKALEVALKEAKEGAMRDRKRYQFEVDRIKEAVRQKNLARRGPTPQIAKPIRAGQQHMISSGGQGTRGVQIIPAQIRSPNDDGLRKHKAISK
;
A
#
# COMPACT_ATOMS: atom_id res chain seq x y z
N ARG A 1 29.12 -1.51 -8.28
CA ARG A 1 29.73 -1.24 -6.94
C ARG A 1 28.65 -0.58 -6.08
N SER A 2 28.20 -1.17 -4.97
CA SER A 2 27.00 -0.67 -4.28
C SER A 2 27.10 -0.81 -2.77
N HIS A 3 26.27 -0.07 -2.04
CA HIS A 3 26.07 -0.23 -0.61
C HIS A 3 24.90 -1.17 -0.36
N SER A 4 25.00 -2.05 0.62
CA SER A 4 23.91 -2.91 1.09
C SER A 4 23.51 -2.51 2.50
N VAL A 5 22.21 -2.32 2.73
CA VAL A 5 21.67 -2.03 4.06
C VAL A 5 20.65 -3.10 4.39
N PHE A 6 20.95 -3.91 5.40
CA PHE A 6 20.05 -4.94 5.91
C PHE A 6 19.51 -4.50 7.28
N LEU A 7 18.19 -4.38 7.37
CA LEU A 7 17.50 -3.93 8.58
C LEU A 7 16.79 -5.11 9.24
N ILE A 8 17.12 -5.35 10.51
CA ILE A 8 16.38 -6.27 11.38
C ILE A 8 15.57 -5.41 12.35
N ASN A 9 14.26 -5.58 12.35
CA ASN A 9 13.37 -4.94 13.32
C ASN A 9 12.85 -6.00 14.30
N VAL A 10 13.12 -5.81 15.58
CA VAL A 10 12.71 -6.70 16.67
C VAL A 10 11.68 -5.97 17.50
N LYS A 11 10.44 -6.46 17.47
CA LYS A 11 9.39 -6.02 18.38
C LYS A 11 9.22 -7.07 19.45
N GLN A 12 9.21 -6.63 20.70
CA GLN A 12 8.99 -7.47 21.87
C GLN A 12 7.79 -6.93 22.62
N GLU A 13 6.88 -7.81 23.00
CA GLU A 13 5.75 -7.49 23.87
C GLU A 13 5.86 -8.34 25.13
N ASN A 14 5.84 -7.69 26.29
CA ASN A 14 5.83 -8.37 27.57
C ASN A 14 4.36 -8.58 27.98
N LEU A 15 3.93 -9.84 28.08
CA LEU A 15 2.54 -10.21 28.35
C LEU A 15 2.10 -9.94 29.81
N GLU A 16 3.04 -9.71 30.73
CA GLU A 16 2.73 -9.47 32.15
C GLU A 16 2.46 -8.00 32.45
N ASN A 17 3.14 -7.09 31.75
CA ASN A 17 3.03 -5.65 31.97
C ASN A 17 2.61 -4.86 30.72
N GLU A 18 2.25 -5.57 29.64
CA GLU A 18 1.80 -5.05 28.35
C GLU A 18 2.78 -4.08 27.67
N LYS A 19 4.04 -4.02 28.13
CA LYS A 19 5.05 -3.13 27.56
C LYS A 19 5.51 -3.65 26.21
N LYS A 20 5.53 -2.74 25.22
CA LYS A 20 6.04 -3.01 23.89
C LYS A 20 7.38 -2.31 23.70
N LEU A 21 8.41 -3.08 23.35
CA LEU A 21 9.75 -2.59 23.04
C LEU A 21 10.02 -2.81 21.56
N SER A 22 10.71 -1.85 20.94
CA SER A 22 11.01 -1.88 19.50
C SER A 22 12.50 -1.58 19.24
N GLY A 23 13.25 -2.58 18.82
CA GLY A 23 14.67 -2.48 18.51
C GLY A 23 14.92 -2.55 17.00
N LYS A 24 15.75 -1.66 16.46
CA LYS A 24 16.20 -1.71 15.07
C LYS A 24 17.71 -1.99 15.03
N LEU A 25 18.12 -2.99 14.25
CA LEU A 25 19.51 -3.29 13.97
C LEU A 25 19.79 -3.08 12.49
N TYR A 26 20.69 -2.15 12.19
CA TYR A 26 21.17 -1.88 10.84
C TYR A 26 22.52 -2.58 10.63
N LEU A 27 22.58 -3.48 9.64
CA LEU A 27 23.81 -4.08 9.15
C LEU A 27 24.12 -3.47 7.79
N VAL A 28 25.20 -2.69 7.72
CA VAL A 28 25.51 -1.87 6.54
C VAL A 28 26.84 -2.33 5.97
N ASP A 29 26.83 -2.81 4.73
CA ASP A 29 28.02 -3.12 3.94
C ASP A 29 28.25 -2.00 2.93
N LEU A 30 29.34 -1.27 3.11
CA LEU A 30 29.65 -0.09 2.29
C LEU A 30 30.52 -0.48 1.09
N ALA A 31 30.28 0.18 -0.04
CA ALA A 31 31.14 0.07 -1.21
C ALA A 31 32.57 0.54 -0.89
N GLY A 32 33.51 0.12 -1.75
CA GLY A 32 34.92 0.48 -1.64
C GLY A 32 35.16 2.00 -1.58
N SER A 33 36.04 2.41 -0.68
CA SER A 33 36.39 3.82 -0.42
C SER A 33 37.55 4.33 -1.29
N GLU A 34 38.04 3.50 -2.21
CA GLU A 34 39.16 3.86 -3.07
C GLU A 34 38.81 4.95 -4.09
N LYS A 35 39.79 5.81 -4.37
CA LYS A 35 39.64 6.90 -5.34
C LYS A 35 39.35 6.37 -6.75
N VAL A 36 38.34 6.95 -7.40
CA VAL A 36 37.95 6.64 -8.79
C VAL A 36 39.12 6.75 -9.77
N SER A 37 40.08 7.66 -9.54
CA SER A 37 41.25 7.82 -10.41
C SER A 37 42.17 6.60 -10.46
N LYS A 38 42.16 5.73 -9.45
CA LYS A 38 42.96 4.50 -9.42
C LYS A 38 42.28 3.31 -10.13
N THR A 39 41.00 3.44 -10.47
CA THR A 39 40.22 2.30 -10.97
C THR A 39 40.33 2.11 -12.47
N GLY A 40 40.96 3.06 -13.19
CA GLY A 40 41.11 3.02 -14.66
C GLY A 40 39.78 2.91 -15.41
N ALA A 41 38.67 3.32 -14.78
CA ALA A 41 37.33 3.15 -15.33
C ALA A 41 37.04 4.26 -16.34
N GLU A 42 36.54 3.88 -17.52
CA GLU A 42 36.16 4.80 -18.60
C GLU A 42 34.66 4.72 -18.93
N GLY A 43 34.12 5.77 -19.54
CA GLY A 43 32.72 5.82 -19.99
C GLY A 43 31.70 5.68 -18.85
N THR A 44 30.66 4.88 -19.07
CA THR A 44 29.54 4.71 -18.12
C THR A 44 29.95 4.14 -16.76
N VAL A 45 31.03 3.35 -16.71
CA VAL A 45 31.59 2.79 -15.47
C VAL A 45 32.22 3.88 -14.60
N LEU A 46 32.79 4.91 -15.22
CA LEU A 46 33.33 6.08 -14.51
C LEU A 46 32.22 6.86 -13.81
N ASP A 47 31.08 7.03 -14.47
CA ASP A 47 29.93 7.76 -13.91
C ASP A 47 29.24 6.97 -12.78
N GLU A 48 29.19 5.64 -12.87
CA GLU A 48 28.81 4.79 -11.75
C GLU A 48 29.77 4.99 -10.58
N ALA A 49 31.09 4.85 -10.81
CA ALA A 49 32.12 4.97 -9.78
C ALA A 49 32.12 6.35 -9.09
N LYS A 50 31.82 7.43 -9.82
CA LYS A 50 31.62 8.77 -9.26
C LYS A 50 30.39 8.84 -8.34
N ASN A 51 29.27 8.27 -8.74
CA ASN A 51 28.04 8.28 -7.94
C ASN A 51 28.18 7.50 -6.63
N ILE A 52 28.91 6.39 -6.65
CA ILE A 52 29.20 5.59 -5.43
C ILE A 52 30.11 6.36 -4.47
N ASN A 53 31.13 7.03 -5.01
CA ASN A 53 32.00 7.86 -4.21
C ASN A 53 31.30 9.11 -3.68
N LYS A 54 30.25 9.60 -4.36
CA LYS A 54 29.44 10.71 -3.85
C LYS A 54 28.77 10.36 -2.52
N SER A 55 28.20 9.16 -2.37
CA SER A 55 27.57 8.77 -1.10
C SER A 55 28.57 8.53 0.03
N LEU A 56 29.77 8.02 -0.27
CA LEU A 56 30.85 7.90 0.71
C LEU A 56 31.44 9.26 1.09
N SER A 57 31.53 10.19 0.14
CA SER A 57 31.97 11.57 0.40
C SER A 57 30.97 12.29 1.29
N ALA A 58 29.66 12.15 1.02
CA ALA A 58 28.59 12.68 1.88
C ALA A 58 28.66 12.10 3.30
N LEU A 59 28.89 10.79 3.43
CA LEU A 59 29.12 10.14 4.72
C LEU A 59 30.34 10.74 5.46
N GLY A 60 31.45 10.96 4.74
CA GLY A 60 32.63 11.63 5.29
C GLY A 60 32.36 13.06 5.76
N ASN A 61 31.54 13.80 5.03
CA ASN A 61 31.13 15.17 5.40
C ASN A 61 30.26 15.19 6.66
N VAL A 62 29.30 14.27 6.77
CA VAL A 62 28.47 14.10 7.97
C VAL A 62 29.33 13.76 9.18
N ILE A 63 30.24 12.80 9.06
CA ILE A 63 31.16 12.45 10.16
C ILE A 63 32.04 13.62 10.57
N SER A 64 32.56 14.38 9.60
CA SER A 64 33.39 15.55 9.92
C SER A 64 32.58 16.63 10.63
N ALA A 65 31.36 16.91 10.16
CA ALA A 65 30.49 17.90 10.80
C ALA A 65 30.11 17.50 12.24
N LEU A 66 29.85 16.21 12.48
CA LEU A 66 29.56 15.69 13.82
C LEU A 66 30.78 15.68 14.73
N ALA A 67 31.96 15.38 14.18
CA ALA A 67 33.21 15.37 14.92
C ALA A 67 33.65 16.79 15.34
N ASP A 68 33.40 17.79 14.49
CA ASP A 68 33.72 19.20 14.76
C ASP A 68 32.84 19.81 15.87
N GLY A 69 31.60 19.32 16.06
CA GLY A 69 30.65 19.73 17.11
C GLY A 69 30.11 21.17 16.99
N ASN A 70 30.74 22.05 16.22
CA ASN A 70 30.40 23.47 16.10
C ASN A 70 29.40 23.78 14.96
N LYS A 71 28.97 22.79 14.19
CA LYS A 71 28.03 22.99 13.07
C LYS A 71 26.61 22.71 13.52
N SER A 72 25.76 23.75 13.48
CA SER A 72 24.32 23.63 13.74
C SER A 72 23.61 22.72 12.72
N HIS A 73 24.06 22.74 11.46
CA HIS A 73 23.49 21.91 10.39
C HIS A 73 24.42 20.74 10.01
N ILE A 74 23.89 19.51 10.10
CA ILE A 74 24.56 18.29 9.64
C ILE A 74 23.97 17.84 8.30
N PRO A 75 24.78 17.66 7.24
CA PRO A 75 24.29 17.47 5.87
C PRO A 75 23.84 16.04 5.56
N TYR A 76 22.91 15.46 6.35
CA TYR A 76 22.40 14.11 6.10
C TYR A 76 21.71 13.98 4.74
N ARG A 77 21.17 15.08 4.20
CA ARG A 77 20.41 15.09 2.95
C ARG A 77 21.26 14.94 1.69
N ASP A 78 22.59 15.10 1.78
CA ASP A 78 23.50 15.04 0.63
C ASP A 78 23.54 13.66 -0.05
N SER A 79 23.13 12.61 0.65
CA SER A 79 22.94 11.28 0.07
C SER A 79 21.78 10.51 0.71
N LYS A 80 21.18 9.57 -0.05
CA LYS A 80 20.16 8.66 0.51
C LYS A 80 20.73 7.80 1.64
N LEU A 81 22.00 7.40 1.53
CA LEU A 81 22.69 6.61 2.55
C LEU A 81 22.77 7.36 3.89
N THR A 82 23.23 8.61 3.88
CA THR A 82 23.34 9.44 5.10
C THR A 82 21.98 9.78 5.71
N ARG A 83 20.90 9.84 4.91
CA ARG A 83 19.53 9.97 5.43
C ARG A 83 19.07 8.70 6.15
N ILE A 84 19.34 7.53 5.58
CA ILE A 84 18.99 6.24 6.20
C ILE A 84 19.77 6.05 7.51
N LEU A 85 21.03 6.48 7.54
CA LEU A 85 21.93 6.33 8.70
C LEU A 85 21.87 7.51 9.68
N GLN A 86 20.92 8.43 9.53
CA GLN A 86 20.83 9.62 10.38
C GLN A 86 20.66 9.25 11.86
N GLU A 87 19.84 8.24 12.18
CA GLU A 87 19.70 7.74 13.55
C GLU A 87 21.01 7.12 14.06
N SER A 88 21.80 6.49 13.17
CA SER A 88 23.06 5.82 13.51
C SER A 88 24.23 6.77 13.77
N LEU A 89 24.20 7.99 13.24
CA LEU A 89 25.30 8.95 13.30
C LEU A 89 24.82 10.22 13.99
N GLY A 90 24.96 10.31 15.32
CA GLY A 90 24.50 11.46 16.13
C GLY A 90 23.06 11.37 16.64
N GLY A 91 22.35 10.28 16.36
CA GLY A 91 20.95 10.08 16.78
C GLY A 91 20.77 9.01 17.87
N ASN A 92 19.56 8.43 17.93
CA ASN A 92 19.19 7.37 18.86
C ASN A 92 19.57 5.98 18.36
N ALA A 93 20.86 5.66 18.39
CA ALA A 93 21.36 4.34 18.08
C ALA A 93 22.69 4.04 18.77
N ARG A 94 22.91 2.76 19.09
CA ARG A 94 24.24 2.25 19.43
C ARG A 94 24.93 1.85 18.14
N THR A 95 26.01 2.53 17.80
CA THR A 95 26.65 2.39 16.48
C THR A 95 28.07 1.90 16.61
N THR A 96 28.39 0.85 15.86
CA THR A 96 29.73 0.27 15.73
C THR A 96 30.17 0.41 14.28
N ILE A 97 31.36 0.99 14.05
CA ILE A 97 31.95 1.14 12.72
C ILE A 97 33.16 0.21 12.63
N ILE A 98 33.17 -0.65 11.62
CA ILE A 98 34.30 -1.54 11.32
C ILE A 98 35.05 -0.92 10.14
N ILE A 99 36.32 -0.57 10.35
CA ILE A 99 37.20 -0.08 9.30
C ILE A 99 38.07 -1.20 8.75
N CYS A 100 37.91 -1.52 7.46
CA CYS A 100 38.67 -2.58 6.80
C CYS A 100 39.86 -1.96 6.05
N CYS A 101 41.08 -2.31 6.45
CA CYS A 101 42.32 -1.76 5.88
C CYS A 101 43.19 -2.87 5.26
N SER A 102 43.97 -2.52 4.24
CA SER A 102 44.97 -3.43 3.65
C SER A 102 46.34 -3.20 4.30
N PRO A 103 47.06 -4.26 4.72
CA PRO A 103 48.41 -4.12 5.28
C PRO A 103 49.50 -3.97 4.21
N ALA A 104 49.16 -4.05 2.91
CA ALA A 104 50.13 -3.96 1.83
C ALA A 104 50.62 -2.52 1.63
N SER A 105 51.93 -2.34 1.46
CA SER A 105 52.56 -1.03 1.20
C SER A 105 51.98 -0.31 -0.03
N PHE A 106 51.58 -1.06 -1.06
CA PHE A 106 50.90 -0.52 -2.24
C PHE A 106 49.61 0.26 -1.91
N ASN A 107 48.91 -0.13 -0.84
CA ASN A 107 47.65 0.47 -0.41
C ASN A 107 47.80 1.48 0.74
N GLU A 108 49.03 1.85 1.10
CA GLU A 108 49.31 2.73 2.25
C GLU A 108 48.45 4.01 2.25
N SER A 109 48.30 4.66 1.09
CA SER A 109 47.53 5.90 0.98
C SER A 109 46.03 5.74 1.29
N GLU A 110 45.44 4.61 0.87
CA GLU A 110 44.02 4.31 1.14
C GLU A 110 43.85 3.92 2.61
N THR A 111 44.72 3.05 3.13
CA THR A 111 44.73 2.64 4.54
C THR A 111 44.85 3.85 5.47
N LYS A 112 45.72 4.81 5.17
CA LYS A 112 45.83 6.07 5.94
C LYS A 112 44.52 6.86 5.93
N SER A 113 43.89 6.98 4.76
CA SER A 113 42.62 7.70 4.61
C SER A 113 41.48 7.04 5.40
N THR A 114 41.40 5.70 5.39
CA THR A 114 40.43 4.93 6.18
C THR A 114 40.67 5.05 7.69
N LEU A 115 41.93 5.05 8.14
CA LEU A 115 42.28 5.27 9.55
C LEU A 115 41.92 6.69 10.01
N ASP A 116 42.17 7.71 9.18
CA ASP A 116 41.77 9.10 9.46
C ASP A 116 40.25 9.27 9.52
N PHE A 117 39.51 8.53 8.70
CA PHE A 117 38.05 8.44 8.80
C PHE A 117 37.63 7.81 10.14
N GLY A 118 38.21 6.67 10.51
CA GLY A 118 37.91 5.99 11.78
C GLY A 118 38.23 6.86 13.01
N ARG A 119 39.34 7.60 12.97
CA ARG A 119 39.75 8.54 14.01
C ARG A 119 38.70 9.63 14.26
N ARG A 120 38.15 10.21 13.19
CA ARG A 120 37.06 11.22 13.28
C ARG A 120 35.75 10.58 13.73
N ALA A 121 35.40 9.43 13.18
CA ALA A 121 34.16 8.74 13.55
C ALA A 121 34.10 8.38 15.04
N LYS A 122 35.26 8.08 15.66
CA LYS A 122 35.37 7.76 17.09
C LYS A 122 34.96 8.89 18.03
N THR A 123 34.98 10.15 17.60
CA THR A 123 34.64 11.30 18.47
C THR A 123 33.15 11.63 18.51
N ILE A 124 32.35 11.01 17.64
CA ILE A 124 30.91 11.24 17.55
C ILE A 124 30.20 10.69 18.79
N LYS A 125 29.29 11.49 19.37
CA LYS A 125 28.45 11.09 20.50
C LYS A 125 27.00 10.90 20.03
N ASN A 126 26.42 9.74 20.35
CA ASN A 126 25.01 9.44 20.12
C ASN A 126 24.20 9.59 21.41
N VAL A 127 22.93 9.99 21.29
CA VAL A 127 22.00 10.10 22.43
C VAL A 127 21.06 8.89 22.39
N VAL A 128 21.38 7.86 23.18
CA VAL A 128 20.67 6.58 23.14
C VAL A 128 19.55 6.55 24.17
N THR A 129 18.32 6.31 23.73
CA THR A 129 17.10 6.17 24.53
C THR A 129 16.42 4.85 24.24
N VAL A 130 15.80 4.24 25.27
CA VAL A 130 15.04 2.99 25.09
C VAL A 130 13.75 3.29 24.33
N ASN A 131 13.52 2.55 23.24
CA ASN A 131 12.32 2.64 22.42
C ASN A 131 11.19 1.84 23.07
N GLU A 132 10.46 2.48 23.98
CA GLU A 132 9.27 1.94 24.64
C GLU A 132 8.02 2.51 23.97
N GLU A 133 7.20 1.63 23.39
CA GLU A 133 5.86 1.94 22.92
C GLU A 133 4.90 1.79 24.11
N LEU A 134 4.50 2.93 24.69
CA LEU A 134 3.49 2.98 25.76
C LEU A 134 2.12 2.61 25.20
N THR A 135 1.32 1.89 25.99
CA THR A 135 -0.06 1.54 25.61
C THR A 135 -0.96 2.79 25.56
N ALA A 136 -2.08 2.71 24.84
CA ALA A 136 -3.04 3.82 24.78
C ALA A 136 -3.57 4.19 26.18
N GLU A 137 -3.72 3.20 27.07
CA GLU A 137 -4.15 3.40 28.46
C GLU A 137 -3.05 4.06 29.32
N GLU A 138 -1.79 3.66 29.15
CA GLU A 138 -0.66 4.32 29.83
C GLU A 138 -0.47 5.76 29.35
N TRP A 139 -0.62 6.00 28.04
CA TRP A 139 -0.64 7.36 27.48
C TRP A 139 -1.75 8.19 28.09
N LYS A 140 -2.97 7.64 28.17
CA LYS A 140 -4.12 8.31 28.77
C LYS A 140 -3.88 8.61 30.25
N ARG A 141 -3.35 7.66 31.02
CA ARG A 141 -3.02 7.83 32.44
C ARG A 141 -1.91 8.86 32.68
N ARG A 142 -0.85 8.85 31.86
CA ARG A 142 0.22 9.87 31.95
C ARG A 142 -0.31 11.25 31.57
N TYR A 143 -1.15 11.32 30.54
CA TYR A 143 -1.79 12.56 30.12
C TYR A 143 -2.70 13.11 31.22
N GLU A 144 -3.53 12.28 31.84
CA GLU A 144 -4.39 12.68 32.97
C GLU A 144 -3.57 13.16 34.17
N LYS A 145 -2.51 12.44 34.54
CA LYS A 145 -1.60 12.83 35.63
C LYS A 145 -0.88 14.16 35.35
N GLU A 146 -0.40 14.36 34.13
CA GLU A 146 0.25 15.63 33.76
C GLU A 146 -0.78 16.76 33.64
N LYS A 147 -1.99 16.48 33.15
CA LYS A 147 -3.12 17.44 33.10
C LYS A 147 -3.52 17.89 34.51
N GLU A 148 -3.61 16.98 35.47
CA GLU A 148 -3.86 17.31 36.88
C GLU A 148 -2.73 18.13 37.49
N LYS A 149 -1.47 17.79 37.18
CA LYS A 149 -0.31 18.55 37.64
C LYS A 149 -0.29 19.95 37.05
N VAL A 150 -0.60 20.11 35.76
CA VAL A 150 -0.76 21.41 35.10
C VAL A 150 -1.90 22.19 35.74
N GLY A 151 -3.05 21.55 36.01
CA GLY A 151 -4.17 22.18 36.72
C GLY A 151 -3.77 22.69 38.11
N ARG A 152 -3.04 21.87 38.88
CA ARG A 152 -2.55 22.23 40.21
C ARG A 152 -1.54 23.38 40.17
N LEU A 153 -0.62 23.36 39.21
CA LEU A 153 0.37 24.43 39.03
C LEU A 153 -0.31 25.74 38.58
N LYS A 154 -1.32 25.67 37.70
CA LYS A 154 -2.14 26.83 37.33
C LYS A 154 -2.89 27.41 38.52
N GLY A 155 -3.53 26.57 39.35
CA GLY A 155 -4.19 27.04 40.57
C GLY A 155 -3.21 27.64 41.59
N LYS A 156 -1.99 27.10 41.71
CA LYS A 156 -0.93 27.72 42.52
C LYS A 156 -0.49 29.07 41.95
N LEU A 157 -0.35 29.18 40.63
CA LEU A 157 -0.04 30.45 39.95
C LEU A 157 -1.12 31.50 40.21
N GLU A 158 -2.39 31.15 40.08
CA GLU A 158 -3.52 32.07 40.30
C GLU A 158 -3.58 32.59 41.75
N LYS A 159 -3.33 31.71 42.73
CA LYS A 159 -3.20 32.10 44.14
C LYS A 159 -2.02 33.03 44.39
N LEU A 160 -0.86 32.75 43.79
CA LEU A 160 0.32 33.61 43.89
C LEU A 160 0.10 34.95 43.17
N GLU A 161 -0.61 34.97 42.05
CA GLU A 161 -0.96 36.20 41.32
C GLU A 161 -1.94 37.08 42.10
N THR A 162 -2.93 36.47 42.77
CA THR A 162 -3.86 37.20 43.65
C THR A 162 -3.18 37.72 44.91
N GLU A 163 -2.26 36.96 45.49
CA GLU A 163 -1.43 37.42 46.60
C GLU A 163 -0.56 38.61 46.15
N LEU A 164 0.16 38.49 45.03
CA LEU A 164 0.95 39.57 44.42
C LEU A 164 0.12 40.82 44.14
N ALA A 165 -1.13 40.67 43.69
CA ALA A 165 -2.04 41.78 43.44
C ALA A 165 -2.41 42.54 44.74
N ARG A 166 -2.60 41.84 45.86
CA ARG A 166 -2.85 42.46 47.18
C ARG A 166 -1.62 43.22 47.68
N TRP A 167 -0.44 42.60 47.60
CA TRP A 167 0.83 43.26 47.93
C TRP A 167 1.05 44.53 47.09
N ARG A 168 0.77 44.48 45.78
CA ARG A 168 0.83 45.64 44.88
C ARG A 168 -0.25 46.69 45.14
N GLY A 169 -1.38 46.30 45.73
CA GLY A 169 -2.46 47.18 46.17
C GLY A 169 -2.21 47.91 47.49
N GLY A 170 -1.09 47.64 48.16
CA GLY A 170 -0.74 48.24 49.46
C GLY A 170 -1.33 47.53 50.68
N GLU A 171 -1.96 46.36 50.48
CA GLU A 171 -2.43 45.50 51.56
C GLU A 171 -1.32 44.52 51.97
N THR A 172 -1.11 44.32 53.28
CA THR A 172 -0.16 43.32 53.79
C THR A 172 -0.87 42.00 54.06
N VAL A 173 -0.36 40.90 53.50
CA VAL A 173 -0.91 39.56 53.75
C VAL A 173 -0.26 38.99 55.02
N ASN A 174 -1.09 38.61 56.00
CA ASN A 174 -0.63 38.03 57.27
C ASN A 174 0.19 36.75 57.01
N PRO A 175 1.21 36.43 57.84
CA PRO A 175 2.07 35.25 57.66
C PRO A 175 1.31 33.91 57.62
N GLU A 176 0.13 33.86 58.25
CA GLU A 176 -0.75 32.69 58.26
C GLU A 176 -1.59 32.54 56.97
N GLU A 177 -1.71 33.60 56.16
CA GLU A 177 -2.48 33.64 54.91
C GLU A 177 -1.61 33.58 53.65
N GLN A 178 -0.28 33.59 53.80
CA GLN A 178 0.67 33.49 52.68
C GLN A 178 0.66 32.09 52.06
N VAL A 179 0.74 32.01 50.73
CA VAL A 179 0.66 30.74 50.01
C VAL A 179 1.89 29.88 50.29
N ASN A 180 1.73 28.83 51.10
CA ASN A 180 2.79 27.88 51.39
C ASN A 180 3.04 26.94 50.18
N LEU A 181 4.25 26.99 49.63
CA LEU A 181 4.66 26.20 48.45
C LEU A 181 4.67 24.68 48.73
N GLN A 182 4.77 24.25 50.00
CA GLN A 182 4.93 22.86 50.39
C GLN A 182 3.61 22.10 50.63
N GLU A 183 2.47 22.77 50.76
CA GLU A 183 1.19 22.09 51.03
C GLU A 183 0.41 21.69 49.76
N PRO A 184 -0.34 20.56 49.79
CA PRO A 184 -1.26 20.17 48.72
C PRO A 184 -2.53 21.02 48.81
N VAL A 185 -2.81 21.78 47.75
CA VAL A 185 -4.06 22.56 47.64
C VAL A 185 -5.19 21.62 47.19
N GLU A 186 -6.19 21.39 48.06
CA GLU A 186 -7.48 20.84 47.65
C GLU A 186 -8.27 21.88 46.86
N VAL A 187 -8.91 21.43 45.78
CA VAL A 187 -9.70 22.26 44.87
C VAL A 187 -11.03 22.57 45.54
N ALA A 188 -11.17 23.75 46.13
CA ALA A 188 -12.44 24.26 46.65
C ALA A 188 -12.98 25.39 45.75
N THR A 189 -14.29 25.30 45.48
CA THR A 189 -15.15 26.20 44.68
C THR A 189 -15.25 27.62 45.25
N PRO A 190 -15.49 28.66 44.40
CA PRO A 190 -15.55 30.03 44.87
C PRO A 190 -16.91 30.32 45.53
N VAL A 191 -16.89 30.84 46.76
CA VAL A 191 -18.04 31.49 47.38
C VAL A 191 -17.73 32.98 47.44
N THR A 192 -18.53 33.76 46.71
CA THR A 192 -18.54 35.22 46.71
C THR A 192 -19.16 35.69 48.03
N THR A 193 -18.44 36.48 48.82
CA THR A 193 -19.05 37.21 49.94
C THR A 193 -18.53 38.65 49.92
N THR A 194 -19.43 39.54 49.52
CA THR A 194 -19.34 40.99 49.63
C THR A 194 -19.26 41.36 51.11
N THR A 195 -18.34 42.24 51.51
CA THR A 195 -18.39 42.87 52.83
C THR A 195 -17.95 44.32 52.75
N GLU A 196 -18.76 45.15 53.38
CA GLU A 196 -18.80 46.61 53.31
C GLU A 196 -17.69 47.26 54.13
N ILE A 197 -17.16 48.37 53.61
CA ILE A 197 -16.16 49.22 54.26
C ILE A 197 -16.85 50.11 55.31
N ILE A 198 -16.59 49.84 56.59
CA ILE A 198 -16.95 50.73 57.71
C ILE A 198 -15.74 51.63 58.01
N LYS A 199 -15.87 52.92 57.72
CA LYS A 199 -14.96 53.98 58.21
C LYS A 199 -15.25 54.22 59.70
N GLN A 200 -14.31 53.88 60.57
CA GLN A 200 -14.28 54.32 61.97
C GLN A 200 -13.17 55.35 62.19
N THR A 201 -13.60 56.59 62.37
CA THR A 201 -12.87 57.68 63.04
C THR A 201 -12.77 57.41 64.54
N LEU A 202 -11.60 57.65 65.14
CA LEU A 202 -11.43 57.74 66.59
C LEU A 202 -10.68 59.05 67.00
N PRO A 203 -10.91 59.56 68.23
CA PRO A 203 -10.74 60.97 68.60
C PRO A 203 -9.70 61.24 69.72
N VAL A 204 -9.16 62.48 69.78
CA VAL A 204 -8.91 63.33 71.00
C VAL A 204 -7.73 62.84 71.92
N PRO A 205 -6.88 63.69 72.58
CA PRO A 205 -7.31 64.76 73.48
C PRO A 205 -6.49 66.06 73.59
N ALA A 206 -7.18 67.04 74.18
CA ALA A 206 -6.71 68.34 74.62
C ALA A 206 -6.07 68.34 76.03
N THR A 207 -5.44 69.49 76.36
CA THR A 207 -5.13 70.10 77.67
C THR A 207 -3.77 69.76 78.33
N PRO A 208 -3.16 70.65 79.17
CA PRO A 208 -3.70 71.91 79.74
C PRO A 208 -2.77 73.15 79.67
N SER A 209 -3.40 74.32 79.79
CA SER A 209 -2.75 75.55 80.25
C SER A 209 -2.45 75.45 81.75
N ILE A 210 -1.19 75.67 82.16
CA ILE A 210 -0.80 75.92 83.55
C ILE A 210 -0.03 77.24 83.63
N MET A 211 -0.42 78.01 84.65
CA MET A 211 0.05 79.32 85.04
C MET A 211 1.20 79.19 86.07
N LEU A 212 2.05 80.23 86.11
CA LEU A 212 2.79 80.75 87.27
C LEU A 212 4.18 80.16 87.62
N GLY A 213 5.12 81.07 87.91
CA GLY A 213 6.16 80.85 88.91
C GLY A 213 7.60 80.97 88.40
N SER A 214 8.34 81.89 88.99
CA SER A 214 9.78 82.12 88.80
C SER A 214 10.62 80.85 88.97
N LEU A 215 11.14 80.31 87.86
CA LEU A 215 12.19 79.29 87.85
C LEU A 215 13.53 79.90 88.24
N SER A 216 14.29 79.19 89.08
CA SER A 216 15.66 79.58 89.43
C SER A 216 16.59 79.45 88.21
N ASN A 217 17.69 80.22 88.16
CA ASN A 217 18.62 80.21 87.02
C ASN A 217 19.18 78.80 86.70
N GLU A 218 19.31 77.93 87.70
CA GLU A 218 19.79 76.55 87.52
C GLU A 218 18.76 75.61 86.89
N GLU A 219 17.46 75.82 87.12
CA GLU A 219 16.41 75.04 86.46
C GLU A 219 16.23 75.48 85.00
N ARG A 220 16.40 76.78 84.71
CA ARG A 220 16.43 77.29 83.34
C ARG A 220 17.59 76.73 82.53
N GLN A 221 18.78 76.64 83.12
CA GLN A 221 19.96 76.13 82.42
C GLN A 221 19.82 74.63 82.10
N LYS A 222 19.27 73.83 83.03
CA LYS A 222 18.97 72.42 82.78
C LYS A 222 17.92 72.21 81.69
N LEU A 223 16.86 73.03 81.68
CA LEU A 223 15.84 72.98 80.62
C LEU A 223 16.39 73.41 79.27
N GLU A 224 17.36 74.32 79.24
CA GLU A 224 18.00 74.80 78.02
C GLU A 224 18.99 73.76 77.45
N GLU A 225 19.76 73.10 78.30
CA GLU A 225 20.60 71.94 77.94
C GLU A 225 19.74 70.75 77.46
N GLU A 226 18.60 70.50 78.09
CA GLU A 226 17.67 69.44 77.68
C GLU A 226 16.99 69.78 76.34
N ARG A 227 16.64 71.06 76.10
CA ARG A 227 16.13 71.56 74.81
C ARG A 227 17.17 71.37 73.70
N GLU A 228 18.42 71.72 73.95
CA GLU A 228 19.50 71.60 72.97
C GLU A 228 19.80 70.13 72.63
N ARG A 229 19.75 69.25 73.65
CA ARG A 229 19.85 67.79 73.45
C ARG A 229 18.69 67.22 72.64
N LEU A 230 17.46 67.70 72.86
CA LEU A 230 16.29 67.28 72.09
C LEU A 230 16.34 67.76 70.63
N TYR A 231 16.83 68.97 70.37
CA TYR A 231 17.05 69.44 69.00
C TYR A 231 18.11 68.61 68.28
N GLN A 232 19.19 68.23 68.96
CA GLN A 232 20.22 67.38 68.37
C GLN A 232 19.71 65.97 68.06
N GLN A 233 18.84 65.41 68.92
CA GLN A 233 18.16 64.15 68.61
C GLN A 233 17.18 64.28 67.44
N LEU A 234 16.53 65.43 67.28
CA LEU A 234 15.63 65.67 66.15
C LEU A 234 16.41 65.75 64.83
N ASP A 235 17.53 66.44 64.82
CA ASP A 235 18.42 66.53 63.66
C ASP A 235 18.98 65.15 63.26
N GLU A 236 19.42 64.34 64.25
CA GLU A 236 19.85 62.95 64.00
C GLU A 236 18.71 62.09 63.40
N LYS A 237 17.48 62.29 63.88
CA LYS A 237 16.30 61.57 63.37
C LYS A 237 15.90 62.03 61.98
N ASP A 238 15.99 63.32 61.67
CA ASP A 238 15.74 63.85 60.33
C ASP A 238 16.79 63.34 59.32
N GLU A 239 18.04 63.19 59.76
CA GLU A 239 19.10 62.63 58.93
C GLU A 239 18.90 61.12 58.68
N GLU A 240 18.43 60.36 59.69
CA GLU A 240 17.98 58.96 59.52
C GLU A 240 16.79 58.86 58.54
N ILE A 241 15.79 59.73 58.66
CA ILE A 241 14.61 59.76 57.77
C ILE A 241 15.05 60.06 56.34
N ASN A 242 15.99 60.98 56.15
CA ASN A 242 16.49 61.32 54.82
C ASN A 242 17.27 60.15 54.19
N GLN A 243 18.09 59.45 54.97
CA GLN A 243 18.77 58.23 54.52
C GLN A 243 17.78 57.11 54.15
N GLN A 244 16.76 56.89 54.97
CA GLN A 244 15.71 55.91 54.68
C GLN A 244 14.91 56.29 53.43
N SER A 245 14.60 57.58 53.25
CA SER A 245 13.87 58.08 52.07
C SER A 245 14.67 57.86 50.78
N GLN A 246 15.97 58.14 50.79
CA GLN A 246 16.85 57.85 49.64
C GLN A 246 16.97 56.35 49.37
N TYR A 247 16.98 55.51 50.40
CA TYR A 247 17.01 54.06 50.24
C TYR A 247 15.70 53.52 49.63
N ILE A 248 14.56 54.05 50.07
CA ILE A 248 13.23 53.74 49.50
C ILE A 248 13.18 54.14 48.03
N GLU A 249 13.71 55.30 47.66
CA GLU A 249 13.69 55.77 46.26
C GLU A 249 14.53 54.87 45.35
N LYS A 250 15.70 54.41 45.81
CA LYS A 250 16.52 53.41 45.09
C LYS A 250 15.81 52.08 44.93
N LEU A 251 15.11 51.61 45.97
CA LEU A 251 14.32 50.38 45.88
C LEU A 251 13.15 50.51 44.91
N LYS A 252 12.50 51.67 44.84
CA LYS A 252 11.45 51.94 43.84
C LYS A 252 11.99 51.90 42.41
N GLU A 253 13.14 52.51 42.14
CA GLU A 253 13.78 52.44 40.81
C GLU A 253 14.08 50.98 40.43
N GLN A 254 14.65 50.19 41.34
CA GLN A 254 14.91 48.78 41.10
C GLN A 254 13.63 47.97 40.85
N MET A 255 12.54 48.26 41.55
CA MET A 255 11.25 47.63 41.29
C MET A 255 10.71 47.98 39.91
N LEU A 256 10.84 49.24 39.49
CA LEU A 256 10.40 49.72 38.17
C LEU A 256 11.15 49.03 37.03
N GLU A 257 12.47 48.91 37.15
CA GLU A 257 13.30 48.17 36.19
C GLU A 257 12.90 46.69 36.12
N GLN A 258 12.63 46.06 37.26
CA GLN A 258 12.16 44.67 37.29
C GLN A 258 10.78 44.50 36.66
N GLU A 259 9.85 45.44 36.89
CA GLU A 259 8.52 45.41 36.27
C GLU A 259 8.60 45.59 34.74
N GLU A 260 9.48 46.47 34.26
CA GLU A 260 9.72 46.65 32.82
C GLU A 260 10.34 45.40 32.19
N LEU A 261 11.29 44.76 32.85
CA LEU A 261 11.90 43.51 32.40
C LEU A 261 10.86 42.37 32.33
N ILE A 262 10.00 42.25 33.34
CA ILE A 262 8.91 41.26 33.36
C ILE A 262 7.93 41.55 32.22
N ALA A 263 7.56 42.81 32.00
CA ALA A 263 6.68 43.21 30.91
C ALA A 263 7.30 42.91 29.53
N SER A 264 8.60 43.13 29.37
CA SER A 264 9.33 42.76 28.15
C SER A 264 9.33 41.25 27.93
N THR A 265 9.66 40.48 28.97
CA THR A 265 9.72 39.01 28.88
C THR A 265 8.35 38.40 28.57
N ARG A 266 7.26 38.98 29.09
CA ARG A 266 5.88 38.58 28.76
C ARG A 266 5.55 38.83 27.29
N ARG A 267 5.93 40.00 26.75
CA ARG A 267 5.75 40.32 25.32
C ARG A 267 6.54 39.35 24.43
N ASP A 268 7.78 39.06 24.79
CA ASP A 268 8.61 38.10 24.05
C ASP A 268 8.04 36.69 24.09
N TYR A 269 7.50 36.28 25.25
CA TYR A 269 6.81 34.99 25.39
C TYR A 269 5.56 34.90 24.52
N GLU A 270 4.74 35.97 24.47
CA GLU A 270 3.55 36.01 23.60
C GLU A 270 3.90 35.93 22.11
N LEU A 271 4.95 36.66 21.68
CA LEU A 271 5.45 36.58 20.31
C LEU A 271 5.98 35.18 19.97
N LEU A 272 6.73 34.57 20.89
CA LEU A 272 7.24 33.22 20.71
C LEU A 272 6.10 32.19 20.65
N GLN A 273 5.06 32.36 21.47
CA GLN A 273 3.87 31.51 21.45
C GLN A 273 3.11 31.62 20.13
N GLN A 274 2.96 32.84 19.59
CA GLN A 274 2.35 33.06 18.27
C GLN A 274 3.17 32.39 17.16
N GLU A 275 4.49 32.53 17.19
CA GLU A 275 5.37 31.92 16.18
C GLU A 275 5.35 30.39 16.28
N MET A 276 5.28 29.83 17.49
CA MET A 276 5.13 28.39 17.69
C MET A 276 3.81 27.88 17.10
N ASN A 277 2.70 28.59 17.33
CA ASN A 277 1.40 28.26 16.74
C ASN A 277 1.44 28.33 15.21
N ARG A 278 2.09 29.36 14.64
CA ARG A 278 2.28 29.53 13.19
C ARG A 278 3.06 28.35 12.59
N ILE A 279 4.21 28.00 13.18
CA ILE A 279 5.06 26.89 12.74
C ILE A 279 4.32 25.54 12.88
N THR A 280 3.49 25.38 13.92
CA THR A 280 2.68 24.18 14.10
C THR A 280 1.63 24.06 12.99
N GLN A 281 0.97 25.15 12.63
CA GLN A 281 -0.02 25.18 11.57
C GLN A 281 0.61 24.94 10.19
N GLU A 282 1.78 25.52 9.91
CA GLU A 282 2.57 25.24 8.71
C GLU A 282 3.00 23.77 8.64
N ASN A 283 3.37 23.16 9.77
CA ASN A 283 3.70 21.73 9.83
C ASN A 283 2.51 20.83 9.54
N GLU A 284 1.32 21.14 10.09
CA GLU A 284 0.12 20.35 9.82
C GLU A 284 -0.28 20.46 8.34
N CYS A 285 -0.22 21.67 7.75
CA CYS A 285 -0.48 21.86 6.33
C CYS A 285 0.52 21.08 5.45
N ALA A 286 1.82 21.13 5.78
CA ALA A 286 2.83 20.35 5.08
C ALA A 286 2.64 18.81 5.24
N LYS A 287 2.11 18.34 6.38
CA LYS A 287 1.77 16.91 6.55
C LYS A 287 0.61 16.50 5.66
N GLU A 288 -0.39 17.36 5.49
CA GLU A 288 -1.51 17.14 4.56
C GLU A 288 -1.01 17.07 3.12
N GLU A 289 -0.16 17.99 2.68
CA GLU A 289 0.45 17.95 1.34
C GLU A 289 1.25 16.66 1.12
N VAL A 290 2.05 16.22 2.11
CA VAL A 290 2.79 14.95 2.02
C VAL A 290 1.85 13.76 1.91
N LYS A 291 0.73 13.78 2.63
CA LYS A 291 -0.29 12.71 2.57
C LYS A 291 -0.94 12.65 1.18
N GLU A 292 -1.28 13.78 0.59
CA GLU A 292 -1.82 13.84 -0.78
C GLU A 292 -0.82 13.33 -1.81
N VAL A 293 0.46 13.71 -1.69
CA VAL A 293 1.52 13.23 -2.59
C VAL A 293 1.73 11.72 -2.44
N LEU A 294 1.68 11.18 -1.22
CA LEU A 294 1.78 9.73 -0.99
C LEU A 294 0.60 8.98 -1.61
N GLN A 295 -0.62 9.49 -1.46
CA GLN A 295 -1.80 8.89 -2.06
C GLN A 295 -1.71 8.91 -3.60
N ALA A 296 -1.27 10.02 -4.19
CA ALA A 296 -1.05 10.11 -5.64
C ALA A 296 0.05 9.14 -6.14
N LEU A 297 1.09 8.90 -5.33
CA LEU A 297 2.13 7.93 -5.65
C LEU A 297 1.63 6.47 -5.55
N GLU A 298 0.78 6.16 -4.56
CA GLU A 298 0.11 4.86 -4.47
C GLU A 298 -0.80 4.61 -5.67
N GLU A 299 -1.62 5.59 -6.06
CA GLU A 299 -2.46 5.50 -7.26
C GLU A 299 -1.64 5.32 -8.54
N LEU A 300 -0.49 6.01 -8.65
CA LEU A 300 0.40 5.85 -9.79
C LEU A 300 1.07 4.46 -9.81
N ALA A 301 1.45 3.93 -8.66
CA ALA A 301 2.04 2.59 -8.52
C ALA A 301 1.04 1.51 -8.93
N VAL A 302 -0.22 1.60 -8.46
CA VAL A 302 -1.29 0.67 -8.85
C VAL A 302 -1.57 0.74 -10.34
N ASN A 303 -1.64 1.96 -10.92
CA ASN A 303 -1.80 2.13 -12.36
C ASN A 303 -0.62 1.55 -13.16
N TYR A 304 0.61 1.70 -12.68
CA TYR A 304 1.79 1.12 -13.31
C TYR A 304 1.74 -0.41 -13.31
N ASP A 305 1.41 -1.02 -12.17
CA ASP A 305 1.29 -2.48 -12.05
C ASP A 305 0.18 -3.03 -12.97
N GLN A 306 -0.97 -2.34 -13.03
CA GLN A 306 -2.07 -2.71 -13.92
C GLN A 306 -1.66 -2.59 -15.39
N LYS A 307 -0.97 -1.51 -15.78
CA LYS A 307 -0.42 -1.34 -17.13
C LYS A 307 0.65 -2.38 -17.47
N SER A 308 1.48 -2.76 -16.49
CA SER A 308 2.48 -3.82 -16.67
C SER A 308 1.82 -5.17 -16.92
N GLN A 309 0.80 -5.54 -16.14
CA GLN A 309 0.04 -6.77 -16.35
C GLN A 309 -0.71 -6.79 -17.69
N GLU A 310 -1.29 -5.66 -18.11
CA GLU A 310 -1.93 -5.51 -19.42
C GLU A 310 -0.90 -5.72 -20.55
N ALA A 311 0.30 -5.14 -20.42
CA ALA A 311 1.38 -5.29 -21.38
C ALA A 311 1.88 -6.74 -21.46
N ASP A 312 2.04 -7.42 -20.32
CA ASP A 312 2.45 -8.83 -20.27
C ASP A 312 1.38 -9.75 -20.88
N SER A 313 0.09 -9.46 -20.67
CA SER A 313 -1.01 -10.21 -21.27
C SER A 313 -1.03 -10.05 -22.80
N LYS A 314 -0.89 -8.81 -23.28
CA LYS A 314 -0.77 -8.52 -24.72
C LYS A 314 0.49 -9.13 -25.34
N SER A 315 1.59 -9.21 -24.59
CA SER A 315 2.81 -9.88 -25.05
C SER A 315 2.57 -11.37 -25.28
N LYS A 316 1.91 -12.05 -24.34
CA LYS A 316 1.54 -13.47 -24.50
C LYS A 316 0.59 -13.70 -25.66
N GLU A 317 -0.39 -12.81 -25.86
CA GLU A 317 -1.31 -12.89 -27.00
C GLU A 317 -0.56 -12.74 -28.33
N ASN A 318 0.40 -11.81 -28.42
CA ASN A 318 1.26 -11.66 -29.60
C ASN A 318 2.16 -12.88 -29.84
N GLU A 319 2.71 -13.48 -28.78
CA GLU A 319 3.48 -14.73 -28.90
C GLU A 319 2.62 -15.85 -29.47
N ASN A 320 1.40 -16.05 -28.94
CA ASN A 320 0.45 -17.04 -29.44
C ASN A 320 0.08 -16.79 -30.91
N LEU A 321 -0.23 -15.54 -31.28
CA LEU A 321 -0.52 -15.17 -32.67
C LEU A 321 0.68 -15.41 -33.59
N THR A 322 1.90 -15.20 -33.10
CA THR A 322 3.13 -15.46 -33.86
C THR A 322 3.34 -16.96 -34.08
N GLU A 323 3.08 -17.79 -33.07
CA GLU A 323 3.12 -19.24 -33.20
C GLU A 323 2.05 -19.76 -34.18
N GLU A 324 0.83 -19.21 -34.10
CA GLU A 324 -0.24 -19.56 -35.03
C GLU A 324 0.10 -19.15 -36.46
N LEU A 325 0.67 -17.95 -36.66
CA LEU A 325 1.15 -17.47 -37.95
C LEU A 325 2.23 -18.41 -38.52
N LEU A 326 3.20 -18.81 -37.70
CA LEU A 326 4.26 -19.76 -38.10
C LEU A 326 3.68 -21.12 -38.51
N SER A 327 2.71 -21.63 -37.76
CA SER A 327 2.00 -22.87 -38.07
C SER A 327 1.25 -22.77 -39.41
N LYS A 328 0.50 -21.68 -39.63
CA LYS A 328 -0.20 -21.42 -40.90
C LYS A 328 0.77 -21.25 -42.06
N GLN A 329 1.92 -20.61 -41.85
CA GLN A 329 2.96 -20.46 -42.88
C GLN A 329 3.56 -21.82 -43.27
N SER A 330 3.80 -22.70 -42.29
CA SER A 330 4.27 -24.06 -42.56
C SER A 330 3.25 -24.87 -43.36
N ALA A 331 1.96 -24.79 -42.99
CA ALA A 331 0.88 -25.44 -43.73
C ALA A 331 0.79 -24.92 -45.17
N LEU A 332 0.85 -23.59 -45.36
CA LEU A 332 0.84 -22.96 -46.68
C LEU A 332 2.01 -23.44 -47.55
N ASN A 333 3.21 -23.53 -46.98
CA ASN A 333 4.39 -24.02 -47.69
C ASN A 333 4.22 -25.49 -48.12
N SER A 334 3.65 -26.34 -47.26
CA SER A 334 3.34 -27.74 -47.60
C SER A 334 2.35 -27.82 -48.75
N THR A 335 1.22 -27.11 -48.66
CA THR A 335 0.19 -27.09 -49.71
C THR A 335 0.74 -26.52 -51.02
N SER A 336 1.61 -25.50 -50.97
CA SER A 336 2.28 -24.97 -52.17
C SER A 336 3.21 -26.00 -52.81
N SER A 337 3.92 -26.80 -52.01
CA SER A 337 4.78 -27.89 -52.50
C SER A 337 3.95 -28.99 -53.17
N GLU A 338 2.84 -29.41 -52.55
CA GLU A 338 1.90 -30.37 -53.14
C GLU A 338 1.30 -29.84 -54.45
N LEU A 339 0.91 -28.57 -54.49
CA LEU A 339 0.40 -27.92 -55.69
C LEU A 339 1.45 -27.90 -56.81
N GLN A 340 2.71 -27.66 -56.48
CA GLN A 340 3.80 -27.68 -57.45
C GLN A 340 4.03 -29.09 -58.01
N GLN A 341 4.02 -30.12 -57.15
CA GLN A 341 4.10 -31.51 -57.59
C GLN A 341 2.94 -31.89 -58.52
N LEU A 342 1.71 -31.51 -58.18
CA LEU A 342 0.53 -31.76 -59.03
C LEU A 342 0.63 -31.03 -60.38
N LYS A 343 1.15 -29.79 -60.40
CA LYS A 343 1.41 -29.07 -61.65
C LYS A 343 2.44 -29.81 -62.50
N ASP A 344 3.54 -30.26 -61.91
CA ASP A 344 4.58 -30.98 -62.63
C ASP A 344 4.05 -32.31 -63.20
N MET A 345 3.29 -33.07 -62.41
CA MET A 345 2.59 -34.28 -62.88
C MET A 345 1.61 -33.99 -64.02
N SER A 346 0.82 -32.92 -63.91
CA SER A 346 -0.12 -32.50 -64.96
C SER A 346 0.59 -32.07 -66.26
N THR A 347 1.73 -31.38 -66.15
CA THR A 347 2.55 -31.05 -67.34
C THR A 347 3.12 -32.31 -67.99
N HIS A 348 3.56 -33.28 -67.20
CA HIS A 348 4.08 -34.54 -67.70
C HIS A 348 2.99 -35.37 -68.41
N GLN A 349 1.79 -35.44 -67.85
CA GLN A 349 0.63 -36.07 -68.49
C GLN A 349 0.27 -35.41 -69.83
N ARG A 350 0.26 -34.06 -69.89
CA ARG A 350 0.02 -33.34 -71.15
C ARG A 350 1.06 -33.63 -72.21
N LYS A 351 2.35 -33.68 -71.84
CA LYS A 351 3.43 -34.05 -72.78
C LYS A 351 3.21 -35.46 -73.33
N ARG A 352 2.93 -36.43 -72.47
CA ARG A 352 2.65 -37.83 -72.86
C ARG A 352 1.44 -37.95 -73.79
N ILE A 353 0.34 -37.24 -73.50
CA ILE A 353 -0.85 -37.22 -74.37
C ILE A 353 -0.50 -36.60 -75.74
N THR A 354 0.29 -35.52 -75.75
CA THR A 354 0.72 -34.86 -77.00
C THR A 354 1.60 -35.78 -77.84
N GLU A 355 2.53 -36.52 -77.22
CA GLU A 355 3.36 -37.52 -77.90
C GLU A 355 2.53 -38.67 -78.46
N MET A 356 1.57 -39.18 -77.69
CA MET A 356 0.64 -40.22 -78.17
C MET A 356 -0.19 -39.75 -79.36
N LEU A 357 -0.74 -38.53 -79.30
CA LEU A 357 -1.49 -37.93 -80.42
C LEU A 357 -0.60 -37.70 -81.65
N SER A 358 0.64 -37.26 -81.46
CA SER A 358 1.60 -37.08 -82.54
C SER A 358 1.96 -38.41 -83.23
N ASN A 359 2.13 -39.48 -82.45
CA ASN A 359 2.37 -40.82 -83.01
C ASN A 359 1.13 -41.33 -83.77
N LEU A 360 -0.07 -41.12 -83.23
CA LEU A 360 -1.32 -41.53 -83.87
C LEU A 360 -1.55 -40.77 -85.19
N LEU A 361 -1.24 -39.47 -85.22
CA LEU A 361 -1.28 -38.66 -86.44
C LEU A 361 -0.24 -39.10 -87.47
N LYS A 362 0.95 -39.53 -87.02
CA LYS A 362 2.01 -40.07 -87.88
C LYS A 362 1.61 -41.42 -88.49
N ASP A 363 0.98 -42.29 -87.69
CA ASP A 363 0.45 -43.57 -88.16
C ASP A 363 -0.70 -43.37 -89.15
N LEU A 364 -1.61 -42.43 -88.87
CA LEU A 364 -2.69 -42.03 -89.79
C LEU A 364 -2.15 -41.42 -91.10
N SER A 365 -1.08 -40.61 -91.03
CA SER A 365 -0.39 -40.09 -92.21
C SER A 365 0.25 -41.21 -93.03
N GLY A 366 0.86 -42.20 -92.38
CA GLY A 366 1.38 -43.40 -93.03
C GLY A 366 0.28 -44.23 -93.72
N ILE A 367 -0.89 -44.35 -93.10
CA ILE A 367 -2.07 -45.00 -93.69
C ILE A 367 -2.61 -44.18 -94.87
N GLY A 368 -2.64 -42.86 -94.78
CA GLY A 368 -3.05 -41.97 -95.87
C GLY A 368 -2.15 -42.07 -97.11
N ILE A 369 -0.84 -42.25 -96.90
CA ILE A 369 0.13 -42.50 -97.99
C ILE A 369 -0.11 -43.89 -98.61
N ALA A 370 -0.41 -44.92 -97.79
CA ALA A 370 -0.68 -46.28 -98.27
C ALA A 370 -2.01 -46.43 -99.02
N ILE A 371 -2.99 -45.54 -98.78
CA ILE A 371 -4.33 -45.57 -99.41
C ILE A 371 -4.38 -44.75 -100.73
N GLY A 372 -3.30 -44.06 -101.10
CA GLY A 372 -3.12 -43.54 -102.47
C GLY A 372 -3.39 -42.05 -102.69
N GLY A 373 -2.88 -41.18 -101.82
CA GLY A 373 -2.92 -39.72 -102.02
C GLY A 373 -1.53 -39.08 -102.18
N ASN A 374 -1.32 -38.32 -103.26
CA ASN A 374 -0.13 -37.50 -103.49
C ASN A 374 0.01 -36.38 -102.43
N GLU A 375 1.26 -36.01 -102.14
CA GLU A 375 1.73 -35.09 -101.08
C GLU A 375 1.30 -33.61 -101.23
N SER A 376 0.25 -33.29 -101.99
CA SER A 376 0.00 -31.92 -102.48
C SER A 376 -1.34 -31.27 -102.07
N GLU A 377 -2.23 -31.96 -101.36
CA GLU A 377 -3.59 -31.43 -101.10
C GLU A 377 -4.00 -31.43 -99.61
N LEU A 378 -3.25 -30.72 -98.76
CA LEU A 378 -3.77 -30.33 -97.45
C LEU A 378 -3.43 -28.87 -97.09
N LYS A 379 -3.79 -27.96 -98.00
CA LYS A 379 -3.95 -26.54 -97.67
C LYS A 379 -5.42 -26.27 -97.39
N ILE A 380 -5.79 -26.25 -96.11
CA ILE A 380 -7.04 -25.63 -95.68
C ILE A 380 -6.75 -24.13 -95.56
N ALA A 381 -7.18 -23.40 -96.58
CA ALA A 381 -7.22 -21.94 -96.55
C ALA A 381 -8.32 -21.48 -95.58
N ALA A 382 -7.96 -20.49 -94.77
CA ALA A 382 -8.88 -19.70 -93.98
C ALA A 382 -9.85 -18.95 -94.91
N ASP A 383 -11.15 -18.97 -94.60
CA ASP A 383 -11.81 -17.73 -94.18
C ASP A 383 -13.27 -17.92 -93.75
N SER A 384 -13.65 -17.12 -92.75
CA SER A 384 -15.03 -16.75 -92.36
C SER A 384 -15.93 -17.76 -91.64
N ASN A 385 -15.43 -18.44 -90.59
CA ASN A 385 -16.31 -18.97 -89.52
C ASN A 385 -15.77 -18.83 -88.07
N GLY A 386 -14.53 -18.34 -87.89
CA GLY A 386 -13.82 -18.37 -86.60
C GLY A 386 -14.36 -17.45 -85.49
N LYS A 387 -15.01 -16.33 -85.82
CA LYS A 387 -15.45 -15.37 -84.78
C LYS A 387 -16.67 -15.83 -83.99
N LEU A 388 -17.59 -16.57 -84.61
CA LEU A 388 -18.82 -17.01 -83.92
C LEU A 388 -18.55 -18.23 -83.02
N GLU A 389 -17.73 -19.18 -83.49
CA GLU A 389 -17.33 -20.34 -82.66
C GLU A 389 -16.42 -19.96 -81.49
N GLU A 390 -15.55 -18.96 -81.66
CA GLU A 390 -14.74 -18.42 -80.55
C GLU A 390 -15.62 -17.76 -79.48
N GLU A 391 -16.60 -16.94 -79.86
CA GLU A 391 -17.54 -16.32 -78.90
C GLU A 391 -18.42 -17.35 -78.18
N PHE A 392 -18.94 -18.37 -78.88
CA PHE A 392 -19.68 -19.47 -78.26
C PHE A 392 -18.80 -20.36 -77.36
N THR A 393 -17.51 -20.48 -77.67
CA THR A 393 -16.56 -21.24 -76.85
C THR A 393 -16.19 -20.46 -75.59
N VAL A 394 -15.97 -19.15 -75.71
CA VAL A 394 -15.78 -18.24 -74.58
C VAL A 394 -17.03 -18.22 -73.68
N ALA A 395 -18.23 -18.11 -74.25
CA ALA A 395 -19.49 -18.18 -73.50
C ALA A 395 -19.67 -19.53 -72.79
N ARG A 396 -19.36 -20.65 -73.45
CA ARG A 396 -19.40 -21.99 -72.82
C ARG A 396 -18.37 -22.13 -71.69
N LEU A 397 -17.17 -21.58 -71.85
CA LEU A 397 -16.14 -21.56 -70.81
C LEU A 397 -16.56 -20.71 -69.61
N TYR A 398 -17.15 -19.53 -69.84
CA TYR A 398 -17.70 -18.68 -68.77
C TYR A 398 -18.86 -19.36 -68.04
N ILE A 399 -19.79 -19.99 -68.75
CA ILE A 399 -20.89 -20.75 -68.15
C ILE A 399 -20.36 -21.94 -67.34
N SER A 400 -19.35 -22.63 -67.84
CA SER A 400 -18.70 -23.75 -67.12
C SER A 400 -17.98 -23.26 -65.86
N LYS A 401 -17.30 -22.11 -65.94
CA LYS A 401 -16.66 -21.46 -64.79
C LYS A 401 -17.69 -21.01 -63.75
N MET A 402 -18.74 -20.31 -64.16
CA MET A 402 -19.85 -19.92 -63.29
C MET A 402 -20.51 -21.13 -62.63
N LYS A 403 -20.75 -22.22 -63.38
CA LYS A 403 -21.28 -23.47 -62.84
C LYS A 403 -20.36 -24.04 -61.75
N SER A 404 -19.05 -23.98 -61.95
CA SER A 404 -18.08 -24.43 -60.94
C SER A 404 -18.05 -23.53 -59.70
N GLU A 405 -18.14 -22.21 -59.88
CA GLU A 405 -18.18 -21.24 -58.78
C GLU A 405 -19.48 -21.36 -57.97
N VAL A 406 -20.63 -21.51 -58.63
CA VAL A 406 -21.92 -21.78 -57.97
C VAL A 406 -21.86 -23.09 -57.20
N LYS A 407 -21.26 -24.15 -57.77
CA LYS A 407 -21.11 -25.43 -57.08
C LYS A 407 -20.22 -25.31 -55.82
N ASN A 408 -19.14 -24.54 -55.90
CA ASN A 408 -18.26 -24.28 -54.75
C ASN A 408 -18.95 -23.42 -53.68
N LEU A 409 -19.73 -22.42 -54.09
CA LEU A 409 -20.55 -21.59 -53.19
C LEU A 409 -21.60 -22.44 -52.47
N VAL A 410 -22.31 -23.33 -53.18
CA VAL A 410 -23.28 -24.25 -52.59
C VAL A 410 -22.61 -25.19 -51.58
N GLN A 411 -21.44 -25.76 -51.91
CA GLN A 411 -20.69 -26.59 -50.96
C GLN A 411 -20.23 -25.82 -49.73
N ARG A 412 -19.79 -24.56 -49.91
CA ARG A 412 -19.40 -23.69 -48.79
C ARG A 412 -20.61 -23.33 -47.90
N CYS A 413 -21.77 -23.05 -48.49
CA CYS A 413 -22.99 -22.80 -47.73
C CYS A 413 -23.41 -24.04 -46.93
N GLN A 414 -23.35 -25.23 -47.52
CA GLN A 414 -23.62 -26.50 -46.81
C GLN A 414 -22.62 -26.74 -45.65
N GLY A 415 -21.35 -26.39 -45.84
CA GLY A 415 -20.33 -26.43 -44.78
C GLY A 415 -20.60 -25.46 -43.63
N LEU A 416 -21.10 -24.25 -43.95
CA LEU A 416 -21.48 -23.26 -42.94
C LEU A 416 -22.75 -23.67 -42.19
N GLU A 417 -23.75 -24.24 -42.87
CA GLU A 417 -24.97 -24.75 -42.25
C GLU A 417 -24.67 -25.90 -41.28
N THR A 418 -23.82 -26.85 -41.68
CA THR A 418 -23.39 -27.95 -40.79
C THR A 418 -22.61 -27.45 -39.58
N PHE A 419 -21.69 -26.48 -39.78
CA PHE A 419 -20.98 -25.85 -38.67
C PHE A 419 -21.91 -25.09 -37.71
N GLN A 420 -22.94 -24.42 -38.24
CA GLN A 420 -23.96 -23.73 -37.44
C GLN A 420 -24.77 -24.72 -36.61
N VAL A 421 -25.17 -25.86 -37.19
CA VAL A 421 -25.90 -26.93 -36.48
C VAL A 421 -25.05 -27.50 -35.33
N ASP A 422 -23.77 -27.77 -35.56
CA ASP A 422 -22.89 -28.31 -34.51
C ASP A 422 -22.57 -27.28 -33.43
N SER A 423 -22.46 -26.00 -33.79
CA SER A 423 -22.32 -24.90 -32.81
C SER A 423 -23.56 -24.79 -31.93
N ASN A 424 -24.76 -24.90 -32.51
CA ASN A 424 -26.01 -24.89 -31.75
C ASN A 424 -26.16 -26.10 -30.82
N LYS A 425 -25.70 -27.29 -31.23
CA LYS A 425 -25.67 -28.46 -30.33
C LYS A 425 -24.80 -28.23 -29.10
N LYS A 426 -23.61 -27.66 -29.29
CA LYS A 426 -22.70 -27.32 -28.17
C LYS A 426 -23.31 -26.27 -27.24
N ILE A 427 -23.99 -25.27 -27.79
CA ILE A 427 -24.71 -24.27 -26.99
C ILE A 427 -25.77 -24.96 -26.11
N ASN A 428 -26.57 -25.85 -26.68
CA ASN A 428 -27.59 -26.59 -25.92
C ASN A 428 -26.98 -27.51 -24.84
N GLU A 429 -25.83 -28.14 -25.12
CA GLU A 429 -25.09 -28.93 -24.12
C GLU A 429 -24.63 -28.04 -22.96
N TYR A 430 -24.04 -26.87 -23.25
CA TYR A 430 -23.63 -25.93 -22.20
C TYR A 430 -24.82 -25.36 -21.41
N GLU A 431 -25.96 -25.12 -22.05
CA GLU A 431 -27.18 -24.71 -21.34
C GLU A 431 -27.68 -25.79 -20.38
N LYS A 432 -27.56 -27.06 -20.76
CA LYS A 432 -27.91 -28.19 -19.91
C LYS A 432 -26.95 -28.31 -18.72
N ASP A 433 -25.64 -28.24 -18.95
CA ASP A 433 -24.63 -28.29 -17.90
C ASP A 433 -24.81 -27.12 -16.91
N LEU A 434 -25.11 -25.92 -17.41
CA LEU A 434 -25.40 -24.75 -16.59
C LEU A 434 -26.64 -24.97 -15.70
N ALA A 435 -27.68 -25.62 -16.23
CA ALA A 435 -28.89 -25.95 -15.48
C ALA A 435 -28.59 -26.97 -14.36
N GLU A 436 -27.77 -27.98 -14.63
CA GLU A 436 -27.32 -28.97 -13.64
C GLU A 436 -26.50 -28.31 -12.53
N CYS A 437 -25.56 -27.42 -12.86
CA CYS A 437 -24.80 -26.66 -11.87
C CYS A 437 -25.70 -25.78 -10.99
N ARG A 438 -26.68 -25.08 -11.58
CA ARG A 438 -27.64 -24.25 -10.81
C ARG A 438 -28.45 -25.08 -9.83
N LEU A 439 -28.88 -26.28 -10.24
CA LEU A 439 -29.60 -27.20 -9.35
C LEU A 439 -28.72 -27.65 -8.18
N LEU A 440 -27.45 -27.98 -8.46
CA LEU A 440 -26.50 -28.39 -7.42
C LEU A 440 -26.23 -27.28 -6.40
N VAL A 441 -26.09 -26.04 -6.86
CA VAL A 441 -25.93 -24.86 -5.98
C VAL A 441 -27.16 -24.71 -5.07
N SER A 442 -28.37 -24.79 -5.63
CA SER A 442 -29.61 -24.71 -4.84
C SER A 442 -29.73 -25.83 -3.79
N GLN A 443 -29.27 -27.05 -4.11
CA GLN A 443 -29.23 -28.15 -3.14
C GLN A 443 -28.23 -27.89 -2.01
N HIS A 444 -27.05 -27.34 -2.32
CA HIS A 444 -26.05 -26.98 -1.31
C HIS A 444 -26.53 -25.85 -0.40
N GLU A 445 -27.20 -24.84 -0.94
CA GLU A 445 -27.81 -23.75 -0.17
C GLU A 445 -28.86 -24.27 0.81
N ALA A 446 -29.75 -25.17 0.35
CA ALA A 446 -30.74 -25.80 1.22
C ALA A 446 -30.09 -26.62 2.35
N ARG A 447 -29.01 -27.37 2.03
CA ARG A 447 -28.28 -28.17 3.01
C ARG A 447 -27.54 -27.30 4.04
N MET A 448 -26.93 -26.20 3.60
CA MET A 448 -26.30 -25.22 4.49
C MET A 448 -27.32 -24.63 5.46
N LYS A 449 -28.52 -24.27 4.97
CA LYS A 449 -29.58 -23.73 5.82
C LYS A 449 -30.03 -24.73 6.89
N SER A 450 -30.23 -26.00 6.51
CA SER A 450 -30.58 -27.07 7.46
C SER A 450 -29.48 -27.32 8.50
N LEU A 451 -28.21 -27.29 8.09
CA LEU A 451 -27.06 -27.43 9.00
C LEU A 451 -26.96 -26.25 9.97
N GLN A 452 -27.20 -25.03 9.51
CA GLN A 452 -27.22 -23.83 10.37
C GLN A 452 -28.33 -23.92 11.43
N GLU A 453 -29.52 -24.39 11.05
CA GLU A 453 -30.63 -24.62 12.00
C GLU A 453 -30.27 -25.69 13.04
N SER A 454 -29.67 -26.80 12.62
CA SER A 454 -29.21 -27.86 13.52
C SER A 454 -28.08 -27.42 14.48
N MET A 455 -27.13 -26.61 13.98
CA MET A 455 -26.05 -26.05 14.80
C MET A 455 -26.62 -25.13 15.88
N LYS A 456 -27.57 -24.25 15.51
CA LYS A 456 -28.26 -23.37 16.46
C LYS A 456 -29.05 -24.15 17.51
N GLU A 457 -29.70 -25.24 17.13
CA GLU A 457 -30.40 -26.11 18.08
C GLU A 457 -29.43 -26.78 19.06
N THR A 458 -28.28 -27.24 18.56
CA THR A 458 -27.23 -27.86 19.37
C THR A 458 -26.60 -26.88 20.35
N GLU A 459 -26.37 -25.64 19.92
CA GLU A 459 -25.82 -24.57 20.75
C GLU A 459 -26.80 -24.14 21.86
N ASN A 460 -28.10 -24.09 21.56
CA ASN A 460 -29.13 -23.90 22.57
C ASN A 460 -29.17 -25.04 23.61
N LYS A 461 -29.04 -26.30 23.16
CA LYS A 461 -28.97 -27.47 24.07
C LYS A 461 -27.71 -27.42 24.94
N LYS A 462 -26.56 -27.03 24.38
CA LYS A 462 -25.32 -26.85 25.13
C LYS A 462 -25.49 -25.82 26.25
N ARG A 463 -26.06 -24.65 25.94
CA ARG A 463 -26.31 -23.60 26.94
C ARG A 463 -27.22 -24.09 28.08
N MET A 464 -28.28 -24.83 27.75
CA MET A 464 -29.17 -25.42 28.76
C MET A 464 -28.43 -26.42 29.68
N LEU A 465 -27.54 -27.24 29.12
CA LEU A 465 -26.73 -28.19 29.90
C LEU A 465 -25.70 -27.48 30.78
N GLU A 466 -25.11 -26.38 30.32
CA GLU A 466 -24.20 -25.55 31.11
C GLU A 466 -24.92 -24.93 32.32
N GLU A 467 -26.13 -24.39 32.13
CA GLU A 467 -26.98 -23.88 33.22
C GLU A 467 -27.35 -24.99 34.23
N GLN A 468 -27.65 -26.21 33.76
CA GLN A 468 -27.89 -27.36 34.65
C GLN A 468 -26.65 -27.77 35.45
N LEU A 469 -25.46 -27.72 34.84
CA LEU A 469 -24.20 -28.09 35.48
C LEU A 469 -23.83 -27.10 36.58
N ASP A 470 -24.05 -25.81 36.35
CA ASP A 470 -23.84 -24.77 37.35
C ASP A 470 -24.80 -24.91 38.55
N ASN A 471 -26.07 -25.23 38.30
CA ASN A 471 -27.04 -25.54 39.37
C ASN A 471 -26.60 -26.74 40.22
N LEU A 472 -26.16 -27.83 39.58
CA LEU A 472 -25.65 -29.03 40.29
C LEU A 472 -24.37 -28.76 41.09
N ARG A 473 -23.49 -27.89 40.58
CA ARG A 473 -22.30 -27.45 41.32
C ARG A 473 -22.67 -26.66 42.57
N GLU A 474 -23.69 -25.81 42.48
CA GLU A 474 -24.20 -25.06 43.62
C GLU A 474 -24.80 -25.98 44.69
N GLU A 475 -25.58 -27.00 44.29
CA GLU A 475 -26.11 -28.02 45.19
C GLU A 475 -25.01 -28.87 45.84
N CYS A 476 -23.99 -29.29 45.09
CA CYS A 476 -22.84 -30.03 45.63
C CYS A 476 -22.05 -29.20 46.64
N ALA A 477 -21.92 -27.89 46.42
CA ALA A 477 -21.27 -26.98 47.36
C ALA A 477 -22.07 -26.86 48.67
N LYS A 478 -23.40 -26.79 48.58
CA LYS A 478 -24.29 -26.78 49.76
C LYS A 478 -24.21 -28.08 50.56
N MET A 479 -24.18 -29.24 49.89
CA MET A 479 -24.07 -30.55 50.55
C MET A 479 -22.71 -30.73 51.24
N LYS A 480 -21.59 -30.33 50.62
CA LYS A 480 -20.26 -30.38 51.25
C LYS A 480 -20.15 -29.45 52.46
N ALA A 481 -20.81 -28.29 52.42
CA ALA A 481 -20.88 -27.39 53.57
C ALA A 481 -21.69 -28.01 54.73
N ALA A 482 -22.75 -28.77 54.45
CA ALA A 482 -23.52 -29.50 55.45
C ALA A 482 -22.75 -30.70 56.05
N GLU A 483 -21.94 -31.38 55.23
CA GLU A 483 -21.13 -32.53 55.63
C GLU A 483 -19.96 -32.12 56.56
N GLN A 484 -19.35 -30.95 56.33
CA GLN A 484 -18.33 -30.38 57.22
C GLN A 484 -18.87 -29.96 58.59
N VAL A 485 -20.17 -29.68 58.70
CA VAL A 485 -20.83 -29.38 59.99
C VAL A 485 -21.17 -30.66 60.76
N HIS A 486 -21.43 -31.77 60.07
CA HIS A 486 -21.70 -33.07 60.68
C HIS A 486 -20.43 -33.85 61.11
N ALA A 487 -19.29 -33.60 60.47
CA ALA A 487 -18.01 -34.28 60.78
C ALA A 487 -17.34 -33.81 62.09
N ALA A 488 -17.89 -32.80 62.78
CA ALA A 488 -17.35 -32.26 64.04
C ALA A 488 -17.92 -32.93 65.32
N SER A 489 -18.76 -33.95 65.21
CA SER A 489 -19.34 -34.64 66.37
C SER A 489 -19.34 -36.15 66.20
N SER A 490 -18.32 -36.82 66.76
CA SER A 490 -18.34 -38.13 67.44
C SER A 490 -17.04 -38.90 67.22
N ALA A 491 -16.16 -38.78 68.22
CA ALA A 491 -15.10 -39.74 68.51
C ALA A 491 -15.39 -40.33 69.90
N GLU A 492 -14.78 -41.49 70.17
CA GLU A 492 -14.90 -42.37 71.35
C GLU A 492 -15.93 -43.51 71.17
N LYS A 493 -15.61 -44.80 71.34
CA LYS A 493 -14.55 -45.46 72.13
C LYS A 493 -14.39 -46.94 71.72
N GLU A 494 -13.17 -47.42 71.84
CA GLU A 494 -12.67 -48.82 72.01
C GLU A 494 -13.46 -49.62 73.09
N GLU A 495 -13.46 -50.95 73.25
CA GLU A 495 -12.86 -52.18 72.70
C GLU A 495 -13.47 -53.33 73.56
N LYS A 496 -13.76 -54.53 73.03
CA LYS A 496 -13.55 -55.81 73.77
C LYS A 496 -13.78 -57.08 72.93
N ASP A 497 -12.68 -57.80 72.80
CA ASP A 497 -12.51 -59.09 72.11
C ASP A 497 -13.20 -60.28 72.78
N LYS A 498 -13.30 -61.34 71.96
CA LYS A 498 -13.69 -62.74 72.27
C LYS A 498 -15.15 -63.13 72.06
N SER A 499 -15.80 -62.48 71.10
CA SER A 499 -16.65 -63.18 70.10
C SER A 499 -15.93 -63.23 68.74
N GLU A 500 -14.62 -63.03 68.76
CA GLU A 500 -13.89 -62.49 67.62
C GLU A 500 -13.40 -63.55 66.64
N ALA A 501 -13.27 -64.83 67.00
CA ALA A 501 -12.67 -65.83 66.10
C ALA A 501 -13.68 -66.46 65.13
N THR A 502 -14.89 -66.79 65.59
CA THR A 502 -15.98 -67.29 64.73
C THR A 502 -16.67 -66.17 63.98
N MET A 503 -16.77 -65.00 64.60
CA MET A 503 -17.21 -63.78 63.92
C MET A 503 -16.12 -63.31 62.93
N ARG A 504 -14.81 -63.37 63.21
CA ARG A 504 -13.76 -63.02 62.21
C ARG A 504 -13.80 -63.88 60.97
N VAL A 505 -14.06 -65.19 61.04
CA VAL A 505 -14.09 -66.03 59.83
C VAL A 505 -15.35 -65.75 58.99
N ALA A 506 -16.50 -65.55 59.63
CA ALA A 506 -17.72 -65.14 58.93
C ALA A 506 -17.62 -63.70 58.40
N LEU A 507 -16.97 -62.81 59.15
CA LEU A 507 -16.69 -61.43 58.78
C LEU A 507 -15.62 -61.37 57.68
N GLU A 508 -14.59 -62.22 57.69
CA GLU A 508 -13.60 -62.37 56.61
C GLU A 508 -14.26 -62.88 55.34
N GLN A 509 -15.13 -63.90 55.43
CA GLN A 509 -15.90 -64.35 54.27
C GLN A 509 -16.85 -63.27 53.74
N GLN A 510 -17.52 -62.52 54.62
CA GLN A 510 -18.33 -61.38 54.21
C GLN A 510 -17.48 -60.24 53.65
N MET A 511 -16.30 -59.97 54.22
CA MET A 511 -15.37 -58.94 53.75
C MET A 511 -14.72 -59.33 52.44
N ASP A 512 -14.45 -60.60 52.19
CA ASP A 512 -13.92 -61.10 50.93
C ASP A 512 -15.01 -61.11 49.84
N GLN A 513 -16.25 -61.47 50.18
CA GLN A 513 -17.40 -61.27 49.28
C GLN A 513 -17.65 -59.78 48.98
N LEU A 514 -17.50 -58.90 49.97
CA LEU A 514 -17.56 -57.45 49.78
C LEU A 514 -16.38 -56.94 48.94
N ARG A 515 -15.16 -57.43 49.17
CA ARG A 515 -13.98 -57.10 48.35
C ARG A 515 -14.17 -57.56 46.91
N ASP A 516 -14.69 -58.75 46.67
CA ASP A 516 -14.98 -59.25 45.34
C ASP A 516 -16.07 -58.44 44.63
N THR A 517 -17.11 -58.01 45.36
CA THR A 517 -18.14 -57.13 44.79
C THR A 517 -17.61 -55.73 44.51
N TYR A 518 -16.82 -55.14 45.43
CA TYR A 518 -16.15 -53.87 45.19
C TYR A 518 -15.11 -53.94 44.06
N GLN A 519 -14.38 -55.05 43.93
CA GLN A 519 -13.41 -55.24 42.87
C GLN A 519 -14.09 -55.41 41.50
N LYS A 520 -15.26 -56.06 41.45
CA LYS A 520 -16.12 -56.09 40.25
C LYS A 520 -16.70 -54.72 39.92
N GLN A 521 -17.15 -53.95 40.91
CA GLN A 521 -17.62 -52.58 40.70
C GLN A 521 -16.50 -51.67 40.21
N ILE A 522 -15.28 -51.79 40.75
CA ILE A 522 -14.10 -51.05 40.29
C ILE A 522 -13.74 -51.44 38.86
N ALA A 523 -13.83 -52.73 38.50
CA ALA A 523 -13.61 -53.18 37.14
C ALA A 523 -14.64 -52.59 36.16
N GLN A 524 -15.93 -52.64 36.52
CA GLN A 524 -17.00 -52.03 35.72
C GLN A 524 -16.80 -50.52 35.55
N LEU A 525 -16.47 -49.80 36.63
CA LEU A 525 -16.18 -48.37 36.57
C LEU A 525 -14.94 -48.06 35.70
N ARG A 526 -13.92 -48.93 35.70
CA ARG A 526 -12.75 -48.78 34.82
C ARG A 526 -13.11 -48.99 33.36
N ASP A 527 -13.95 -49.98 33.07
CA ASP A 527 -14.43 -50.25 31.72
C ASP A 527 -15.32 -49.09 31.21
N GLU A 528 -16.21 -48.57 32.04
CA GLU A 528 -17.03 -47.37 31.75
C GLU A 528 -16.16 -46.12 31.53
N ILE A 529 -15.14 -45.91 32.36
CA ILE A 529 -14.18 -44.80 32.17
C ILE A 529 -13.46 -44.97 30.83
N SER A 530 -13.05 -46.19 30.47
CA SER A 530 -12.39 -46.47 29.20
C SER A 530 -13.30 -46.20 28.00
N GLU A 531 -14.56 -46.65 28.06
CA GLU A 531 -15.55 -46.41 27.01
C GLU A 531 -15.85 -44.91 26.86
N LYS A 532 -16.02 -44.19 27.97
CA LYS A 532 -16.21 -42.74 27.96
C LYS A 532 -14.99 -42.00 27.41
N GLN A 533 -13.79 -42.48 27.71
CA GLN A 533 -12.56 -41.90 27.16
C GLN A 533 -12.46 -42.11 25.64
N GLU A 534 -12.89 -43.25 25.13
CA GLU A 534 -12.96 -43.52 23.68
C GLU A 534 -14.00 -42.65 22.97
N GLN A 535 -15.17 -42.45 23.60
CA GLN A 535 -16.20 -41.52 23.12
C GLN A 535 -15.67 -40.07 23.08
N ILE A 536 -14.96 -39.62 24.12
CA ILE A 536 -14.33 -38.30 24.17
C ILE A 536 -13.31 -38.15 23.04
N ASN A 537 -12.48 -39.16 22.79
CA ASN A 537 -11.49 -39.12 21.72
C ASN A 537 -12.16 -39.03 20.34
N THR A 538 -13.22 -39.81 20.10
CA THR A 538 -13.99 -39.76 18.85
C THR A 538 -14.60 -38.39 18.61
N VAL A 539 -15.25 -37.81 19.63
CA VAL A 539 -15.83 -36.46 19.55
C VAL A 539 -14.75 -35.41 19.31
N LYS A 540 -13.56 -35.57 19.90
CA LYS A 540 -12.42 -34.66 19.71
C LYS A 540 -11.91 -34.70 18.27
N ASP A 541 -11.78 -35.89 17.68
CA ASP A 541 -11.36 -36.07 16.30
C ASP A 541 -12.39 -35.48 15.31
N GLU A 542 -13.68 -35.69 15.57
CA GLU A 542 -14.76 -35.08 14.78
C GLU A 542 -14.77 -33.55 14.90
N ASN A 543 -14.59 -33.02 16.11
CA ASN A 543 -14.52 -31.57 16.34
C ASN A 543 -13.30 -30.94 15.63
N GLN A 544 -12.15 -31.62 15.64
CA GLN A 544 -10.97 -31.20 14.89
C GLN A 544 -11.23 -31.20 13.37
N LYS A 545 -11.93 -32.22 12.86
CA LYS A 545 -12.33 -32.27 11.44
C LYS A 545 -13.28 -31.13 11.07
N TYR A 546 -14.28 -30.83 11.90
CA TYR A 546 -15.19 -29.71 11.68
C TYR A 546 -14.49 -28.36 11.76
N THR A 547 -13.53 -28.21 12.67
CA THR A 547 -12.72 -26.98 12.80
C THR A 547 -11.94 -26.72 11.50
N LEU A 548 -11.25 -27.73 10.97
CA LEU A 548 -10.51 -27.61 9.71
C LEU A 548 -11.44 -27.32 8.52
N ALA A 549 -12.60 -27.96 8.46
CA ALA A 549 -13.59 -27.69 7.42
C ALA A 549 -14.16 -26.26 7.48
N HIS A 550 -14.41 -25.75 8.69
CA HIS A 550 -14.86 -24.39 8.93
C HIS A 550 -13.78 -23.37 8.52
N GLU A 551 -12.52 -23.63 8.85
CA GLU A 551 -11.41 -22.76 8.47
C GLU A 551 -11.19 -22.72 6.95
N GLN A 552 -11.30 -23.87 6.27
CA GLN A 552 -11.28 -23.94 4.82
C GLN A 552 -12.45 -23.14 4.19
N LEU A 553 -13.67 -23.33 4.70
CA LEU A 553 -14.85 -22.62 4.20
C LEU A 553 -14.72 -21.10 4.41
N LYS A 554 -14.12 -20.67 5.52
CA LYS A 554 -13.85 -19.26 5.80
C LYS A 554 -12.85 -18.67 4.80
N GLN A 555 -11.78 -19.39 4.48
CA GLN A 555 -10.81 -18.96 3.46
C GLN A 555 -11.45 -18.87 2.08
N ASP A 556 -12.32 -19.82 1.72
CA ASP A 556 -13.00 -19.80 0.43
C ASP A 556 -14.05 -18.67 0.36
N TYR A 557 -14.74 -18.37 1.45
CA TYR A 557 -15.61 -17.20 1.56
C TYR A 557 -14.85 -15.88 1.40
N GLU A 558 -13.68 -15.74 2.04
CA GLU A 558 -12.84 -14.54 1.90
C GLU A 558 -12.34 -14.35 0.47
N LYS A 559 -11.93 -15.42 -0.22
CA LYS A 559 -11.56 -15.37 -1.65
C LYS A 559 -12.75 -14.96 -2.53
N LEU A 560 -13.91 -15.56 -2.32
CA LEU A 560 -15.09 -15.26 -3.12
C LEU A 560 -15.55 -13.80 -2.93
N LYS A 561 -15.45 -13.29 -1.70
CA LYS A 561 -15.72 -11.88 -1.38
C LYS A 561 -14.73 -10.93 -2.07
N GLN A 562 -13.45 -11.29 -2.17
CA GLN A 562 -12.47 -10.51 -2.93
C GLN A 562 -12.82 -10.51 -4.43
N GLU A 563 -13.17 -11.66 -5.00
CA GLU A 563 -13.59 -11.75 -6.42
C GLU A 563 -14.87 -10.94 -6.70
N GLU A 564 -15.84 -10.94 -5.78
CA GLU A 564 -17.05 -10.13 -5.88
C GLU A 564 -16.72 -8.63 -5.88
N MET A 565 -15.82 -8.21 -4.98
CA MET A 565 -15.37 -6.82 -4.89
C MET A 565 -14.63 -6.38 -6.17
N GLU A 566 -13.75 -7.21 -6.72
CA GLU A 566 -13.06 -6.95 -7.98
C GLU A 566 -14.03 -6.83 -9.16
N LYS A 567 -15.02 -7.73 -9.25
CA LYS A 567 -16.05 -7.69 -10.29
C LYS A 567 -16.94 -6.45 -10.16
N SER A 568 -17.28 -6.04 -8.93
CA SER A 568 -18.05 -4.82 -8.65
C SER A 568 -17.29 -3.56 -9.10
N ASN A 569 -16.00 -3.46 -8.75
CA ASN A 569 -15.16 -2.34 -9.17
C ASN A 569 -15.04 -2.27 -10.70
N LYS A 570 -14.88 -3.41 -11.36
CA LYS A 570 -14.80 -3.49 -12.83
C LYS A 570 -16.12 -3.11 -13.51
N LEU A 571 -17.25 -3.47 -12.90
CA LEU A 571 -18.57 -3.04 -13.37
C LEU A 571 -18.71 -1.51 -13.27
N GLN A 572 -18.29 -0.91 -12.15
CA GLN A 572 -18.33 0.54 -11.95
C GLN A 572 -17.45 1.29 -12.96
N GLU A 573 -16.25 0.77 -13.26
CA GLU A 573 -15.36 1.34 -14.28
C GLU A 573 -15.98 1.27 -15.69
N LEU A 574 -16.62 0.15 -16.03
CA LEU A 574 -17.34 -0.01 -17.29
C LEU A 574 -18.53 0.96 -17.38
N MET A 575 -19.28 1.16 -16.30
CA MET A 575 -20.37 2.14 -16.24
C MET A 575 -19.86 3.56 -16.53
N LEU A 576 -18.79 3.99 -15.86
CA LEU A 576 -18.17 5.30 -16.10
C LEU A 576 -17.69 5.47 -17.55
N THR A 577 -17.18 4.40 -18.15
CA THR A 577 -16.75 4.43 -19.55
C THR A 577 -17.93 4.57 -20.51
N VAL A 578 -19.05 3.91 -20.22
CA VAL A 578 -20.30 4.04 -20.97
C VAL A 578 -20.86 5.46 -20.85
N GLU A 579 -20.89 6.03 -19.65
CA GLU A 579 -21.35 7.42 -19.42
C GLU A 579 -20.50 8.42 -20.19
N ARG A 580 -19.16 8.27 -20.19
CA ARG A 580 -18.26 9.12 -20.98
C ARG A 580 -18.53 8.99 -22.48
N ARG A 581 -18.80 7.78 -22.98
CA ARG A 581 -19.16 7.55 -24.39
C ARG A 581 -20.50 8.19 -24.75
N GLU A 582 -21.50 8.10 -23.87
CA GLU A 582 -22.78 8.76 -24.07
C GLU A 582 -22.65 10.28 -24.06
N GLN A 583 -21.85 10.83 -23.16
CA GLN A 583 -21.59 12.27 -23.13
C GLN A 583 -20.90 12.74 -24.40
N ALA A 584 -19.84 12.06 -24.84
CA ALA A 584 -19.17 12.37 -26.11
C ALA A 584 -20.13 12.27 -27.31
N ARG A 585 -21.07 11.32 -27.29
CA ARG A 585 -22.11 11.19 -28.33
C ARG A 585 -23.12 12.35 -28.30
N LYS A 586 -23.52 12.82 -27.11
CA LYS A 586 -24.38 14.00 -26.95
C LYS A 586 -23.67 15.26 -27.44
N ASP A 587 -22.39 15.42 -27.12
CA ASP A 587 -21.59 16.56 -27.55
C ASP A 587 -21.40 16.59 -29.07
N LEU A 588 -21.12 15.42 -29.68
CA LEU A 588 -21.07 15.25 -31.14
C LEU A 588 -22.41 15.62 -31.80
N LYS A 589 -23.54 15.19 -31.23
CA LYS A 589 -24.86 15.54 -31.74
C LYS A 589 -25.13 17.05 -31.63
N GLY A 590 -24.71 17.70 -30.54
CA GLY A 590 -24.82 19.15 -30.39
C GLY A 590 -23.99 19.92 -31.41
N LEU A 591 -22.80 19.39 -31.76
CA LEU A 591 -21.96 19.95 -32.81
C LEU A 591 -22.61 19.77 -34.19
N GLU A 592 -23.13 18.59 -34.50
CA GLU A 592 -23.87 18.31 -35.74
C GLU A 592 -25.06 19.27 -35.92
N ASP A 593 -25.85 19.49 -34.87
CA ASP A 593 -26.98 20.44 -34.88
C ASP A 593 -26.52 21.89 -35.10
N THR A 594 -25.36 22.26 -34.54
CA THR A 594 -24.78 23.60 -34.73
C THR A 594 -24.29 23.78 -36.16
N VAL A 595 -23.57 22.79 -36.71
CA VAL A 595 -23.11 22.81 -38.11
C VAL A 595 -24.29 22.85 -39.07
N ALA A 596 -25.37 22.11 -38.80
CA ALA A 596 -26.58 22.15 -39.62
C ALA A 596 -27.23 23.55 -39.62
N LYS A 597 -27.30 24.22 -38.46
CA LYS A 597 -27.82 25.60 -38.36
C LYS A 597 -26.94 26.60 -39.10
N GLU A 598 -25.62 26.51 -38.98
CA GLU A 598 -24.69 27.37 -39.72
C GLU A 598 -24.82 27.17 -41.23
N LEU A 599 -24.89 25.92 -41.70
CA LEU A 599 -25.11 25.60 -43.12
C LEU A 599 -26.46 26.15 -43.62
N GLN A 600 -27.52 26.06 -42.82
CA GLN A 600 -28.82 26.62 -43.17
C GLN A 600 -28.77 28.16 -43.25
N THR A 601 -28.03 28.79 -42.33
CA THR A 601 -27.85 30.24 -42.30
C THR A 601 -27.05 30.71 -43.52
N LEU A 602 -26.00 29.98 -43.88
CA LEU A 602 -25.19 30.24 -45.06
C LEU A 602 -25.98 30.02 -46.35
N HIS A 603 -26.85 29.01 -46.38
CA HIS A 603 -27.80 28.80 -47.48
C HIS A 603 -28.77 29.97 -47.63
N ASN A 604 -29.34 30.46 -46.53
CA ASN A 604 -30.25 31.61 -46.53
C ASN A 604 -29.54 32.91 -46.96
N LEU A 605 -28.32 33.15 -46.49
CA LEU A 605 -27.50 34.29 -46.91
C LEU A 605 -27.16 34.23 -48.41
N ARG A 606 -26.80 33.04 -48.93
CA ARG A 606 -26.58 32.84 -50.36
C ARG A 606 -27.83 33.15 -51.17
N LYS A 607 -29.01 32.71 -50.70
CA LYS A 607 -30.29 32.98 -51.35
C LYS A 607 -30.60 34.48 -51.39
N LEU A 608 -30.39 35.19 -50.28
CA LEU A 608 -30.57 36.64 -50.20
C LEU A 608 -29.59 37.40 -51.11
N PHE A 609 -28.32 36.98 -51.15
CA PHE A 609 -27.31 37.58 -52.02
C PHE A 609 -27.66 37.42 -53.50
N VAL A 610 -28.13 36.24 -53.92
CA VAL A 610 -28.56 36.00 -55.31
C VAL A 610 -29.80 36.84 -55.65
N GLN A 611 -30.75 36.96 -54.72
CA GLN A 611 -31.94 37.80 -54.91
C GLN A 611 -31.60 39.28 -55.02
N ASP A 612 -30.68 39.77 -54.18
CA ASP A 612 -30.22 41.15 -54.20
C ASP A 612 -29.39 41.47 -55.47
N LEU A 613 -28.56 40.53 -55.92
CA LEU A 613 -27.85 40.65 -57.20
C LEU A 613 -28.84 40.71 -58.37
N GLN A 614 -29.86 39.85 -58.37
CA GLN A 614 -30.94 39.89 -59.38
C GLN A 614 -31.76 41.18 -59.31
N ALA A 615 -32.00 41.72 -58.11
CA ALA A 615 -32.71 42.97 -57.92
C ALA A 615 -31.89 44.16 -58.42
N ARG A 616 -30.58 44.21 -58.15
CA ARG A 616 -29.67 45.26 -58.65
C ARG A 616 -29.54 45.22 -60.17
N ILE A 617 -29.42 44.03 -60.76
CA ILE A 617 -29.41 43.87 -62.22
C ILE A 617 -30.75 44.33 -62.84
N LYS A 618 -31.89 44.08 -62.18
CA LYS A 618 -33.19 44.61 -62.62
C LYS A 618 -33.31 46.13 -62.43
N LYS A 619 -32.69 46.70 -61.39
CA LYS A 619 -32.73 48.14 -61.09
C LYS A 619 -31.79 48.95 -61.98
N SER A 620 -30.64 48.40 -62.37
CA SER A 620 -29.71 49.05 -63.31
C SER A 620 -30.23 49.12 -64.75
N VAL A 621 -31.30 48.39 -65.06
CA VAL A 621 -31.96 48.45 -66.38
C VAL A 621 -33.05 49.53 -66.42
N ASN A 622 -33.56 50.02 -65.28
CA ASN A 622 -34.72 50.90 -65.21
C ASN A 622 -34.59 52.00 -64.11
N ALA A 623 -33.71 52.98 -64.27
CA ALA A 623 -33.87 54.35 -63.74
C ALA A 623 -32.62 55.21 -64.00
N GLU A 624 -32.67 55.99 -65.07
CA GLU A 624 -32.13 57.34 -65.12
C GLU A 624 -33.08 58.28 -64.31
N ASP A 625 -32.52 59.41 -63.84
CA ASP A 625 -33.15 60.62 -63.29
C ASP A 625 -33.53 60.72 -61.78
N GLU A 626 -32.96 61.77 -61.15
CA GLU A 626 -33.49 62.74 -60.16
C GLU A 626 -34.21 62.24 -58.88
N ASP A 627 -34.21 62.87 -57.70
CA ASP A 627 -33.57 64.01 -57.03
C ASP A 627 -33.97 63.90 -55.52
N ASP A 628 -33.18 64.56 -54.67
CA ASP A 628 -33.32 65.03 -53.29
C ASP A 628 -34.39 64.52 -52.26
N GLY A 629 -33.97 64.50 -50.96
CA GLY A 629 -34.87 64.75 -49.81
C GLY A 629 -35.37 63.58 -48.94
N GLY A 630 -34.48 62.90 -48.20
CA GLY A 630 -34.86 61.82 -47.27
C GLY A 630 -35.62 62.27 -45.99
N SER A 631 -36.84 61.76 -45.82
CA SER A 631 -37.76 61.95 -44.68
C SER A 631 -37.16 61.63 -43.29
N LEU A 632 -37.67 62.24 -42.22
CA LEU A 632 -37.25 62.05 -40.82
C LEU A 632 -37.20 60.56 -40.38
N ALA A 633 -38.09 59.73 -40.92
CA ALA A 633 -38.10 58.29 -40.69
C ALA A 633 -36.88 57.58 -41.30
N GLN A 634 -36.38 58.09 -42.43
CA GLN A 634 -35.18 57.60 -43.09
C GLN A 634 -33.93 57.97 -42.29
N LYS A 635 -33.87 59.16 -41.70
CA LYS A 635 -32.77 59.57 -40.80
C LYS A 635 -32.70 58.73 -39.51
N GLN A 636 -33.83 58.41 -38.89
CA GLN A 636 -33.86 57.51 -37.72
C GLN A 636 -33.43 56.08 -38.09
N LYS A 637 -33.84 55.60 -39.27
CA LYS A 637 -33.43 54.28 -39.76
C LYS A 637 -31.95 54.22 -40.12
N ILE A 638 -31.40 55.29 -40.69
CA ILE A 638 -29.96 55.45 -40.93
C ILE A 638 -29.20 55.44 -39.60
N SER A 639 -29.64 56.23 -38.62
CA SER A 639 -29.00 56.26 -37.29
C SER A 639 -29.02 54.91 -36.57
N PHE A 640 -30.13 54.16 -36.67
CA PHE A 640 -30.21 52.80 -36.11
C PHE A 640 -29.30 51.80 -36.84
N LEU A 641 -29.19 51.91 -38.17
CA LEU A 641 -28.29 51.08 -38.96
C LEU A 641 -26.82 51.43 -38.72
N GLU A 642 -26.49 52.72 -38.55
CA GLU A 642 -25.14 53.20 -38.21
C GLU A 642 -24.71 52.68 -36.84
N ASN A 643 -25.59 52.70 -35.83
CA ASN A 643 -25.28 52.19 -34.50
C ASN A 643 -25.07 50.65 -34.51
N ASN A 644 -25.93 49.91 -35.23
CA ASN A 644 -25.71 48.47 -35.42
C ASN A 644 -24.43 48.17 -36.21
N LEU A 645 -24.12 48.98 -37.23
CA LEU A 645 -22.89 48.84 -38.01
C LEU A 645 -21.65 49.12 -37.16
N ASP A 646 -21.70 50.11 -36.26
CA ASP A 646 -20.60 50.40 -35.33
C ASP A 646 -20.41 49.27 -34.30
N GLN A 647 -21.50 48.72 -33.75
CA GLN A 647 -21.44 47.55 -32.86
C GLN A 647 -20.88 46.32 -33.58
N LEU A 648 -21.35 46.03 -34.79
CA LEU A 648 -20.86 44.91 -35.60
C LEU A 648 -19.38 45.11 -35.97
N THR A 649 -18.96 46.35 -36.24
CA THR A 649 -17.56 46.70 -36.51
C THR A 649 -16.69 46.50 -35.28
N LYS A 650 -17.17 46.83 -34.08
CA LYS A 650 -16.45 46.57 -32.81
C LYS A 650 -16.27 45.08 -32.55
N VAL A 651 -17.32 44.28 -32.72
CA VAL A 651 -17.26 42.82 -32.58
C VAL A 651 -16.33 42.22 -33.62
N HIS A 652 -16.40 42.67 -34.88
CA HIS A 652 -15.49 42.22 -35.93
C HIS A 652 -14.03 42.57 -35.61
N LYS A 653 -13.74 43.79 -35.15
CA LYS A 653 -12.39 44.20 -34.71
C LYS A 653 -11.91 43.41 -33.49
N GLN A 654 -12.79 42.98 -32.60
CA GLN A 654 -12.42 42.11 -31.47
C GLN A 654 -12.10 40.70 -31.96
N LEU A 655 -12.97 40.09 -32.75
CA LEU A 655 -12.74 38.75 -33.31
C LEU A 655 -11.49 38.67 -34.21
N VAL A 656 -11.16 39.75 -34.93
CA VAL A 656 -9.93 39.83 -35.71
C VAL A 656 -8.69 39.89 -34.81
N ARG A 657 -8.75 40.63 -33.69
CA ARG A 657 -7.67 40.66 -32.69
C ARG A 657 -7.50 39.30 -32.01
N ASP A 658 -8.59 38.70 -31.54
CA ASP A 658 -8.55 37.38 -30.89
C ASP A 658 -8.05 36.30 -31.88
N ASN A 659 -8.45 36.36 -33.16
CA ASN A 659 -7.90 35.46 -34.19
C ASN A 659 -6.41 35.70 -34.45
N ALA A 660 -5.94 36.94 -34.38
CA ALA A 660 -4.52 37.25 -34.54
C ALA A 660 -3.71 36.71 -33.35
N ASP A 661 -4.22 36.86 -32.13
CA ASP A 661 -3.59 36.34 -30.91
C ASP A 661 -3.56 34.80 -30.91
N LEU A 662 -4.68 34.15 -31.27
CA LEU A 662 -4.74 32.69 -31.42
C LEU A 662 -3.78 32.18 -32.50
N ARG A 663 -3.65 32.90 -33.64
CA ARG A 663 -2.66 32.57 -34.68
C ARG A 663 -1.22 32.69 -34.19
N CYS A 664 -0.94 33.56 -33.21
CA CYS A 664 0.38 33.69 -32.61
C CYS A 664 0.66 32.63 -31.53
N GLU A 665 -0.36 32.22 -30.77
CA GLU A 665 -0.24 31.23 -29.70
C GLU A 665 -0.21 29.78 -30.21
N LEU A 666 -0.95 29.47 -31.28
CA LEU A 666 -1.05 28.12 -31.83
C LEU A 666 0.32 27.52 -32.23
N PRO A 667 1.23 28.25 -32.93
CA PRO A 667 2.58 27.76 -33.20
C PRO A 667 3.43 27.53 -31.94
N LYS A 668 3.24 28.33 -30.87
CA LYS A 668 3.97 28.15 -29.60
C LYS A 668 3.51 26.89 -28.88
N LEU A 669 2.20 26.65 -28.86
CA LEU A 669 1.61 25.43 -28.30
C LEU A 669 2.01 24.20 -29.11
N GLU A 670 2.00 24.27 -30.44
CA GLU A 670 2.52 23.18 -31.29
C GLU A 670 4.00 22.90 -31.05
N LYS A 671 4.83 23.94 -30.88
CA LYS A 671 6.26 23.76 -30.58
C LYS A 671 6.47 23.12 -29.21
N ARG A 672 5.69 23.51 -28.19
CA ARG A 672 5.70 22.87 -26.87
C ARG A 672 5.26 21.42 -26.97
N LEU A 673 4.20 21.12 -27.73
CA LEU A 673 3.71 19.77 -27.94
C LEU A 673 4.72 18.87 -28.67
N ARG A 674 5.41 19.40 -29.69
CA ARG A 674 6.49 18.65 -30.36
C ARG A 674 7.66 18.38 -29.43
N ALA A 675 8.09 19.37 -28.64
CA ALA A 675 9.17 19.19 -27.66
C ALA A 675 8.80 18.17 -26.57
N THR A 676 7.53 18.13 -26.12
CA THR A 676 7.08 17.10 -25.17
C THR A 676 7.01 15.73 -25.82
N MET A 677 6.51 15.62 -27.07
CA MET A 677 6.51 14.36 -27.83
C MET A 677 7.94 13.82 -28.04
N GLU A 678 8.90 14.66 -28.40
CA GLU A 678 10.30 14.26 -28.55
C GLU A 678 10.91 13.80 -27.21
N ARG A 679 10.62 14.50 -26.12
CA ARG A 679 11.06 14.10 -24.77
C ARG A 679 10.45 12.76 -24.34
N VAL A 680 9.16 12.55 -24.61
CA VAL A 680 8.48 11.26 -24.33
C VAL A 680 9.13 10.16 -25.14
N LYS A 681 9.35 10.36 -26.44
CA LYS A 681 10.02 9.39 -27.30
C LYS A 681 11.44 9.05 -26.84
N ALA A 682 12.20 10.05 -26.39
CA ALA A 682 13.53 9.82 -25.82
C ALA A 682 13.48 9.01 -24.51
N LEU A 683 12.50 9.28 -23.65
CA LEU A 683 12.28 8.52 -22.42
C LEU A 683 11.82 7.08 -22.70
N GLU A 684 10.95 6.86 -23.69
CA GLU A 684 10.52 5.53 -24.13
C GLU A 684 11.70 4.70 -24.66
N VAL A 685 12.57 5.31 -25.46
CA VAL A 685 13.80 4.65 -25.95
C VAL A 685 14.72 4.30 -24.78
N ALA A 686 14.99 5.24 -23.87
CA ALA A 686 15.82 4.98 -22.70
C ALA A 686 15.25 3.88 -21.79
N LEU A 687 13.92 3.85 -21.61
CA LEU A 687 13.23 2.81 -20.84
C LEU A 687 13.34 1.45 -21.52
N LYS A 688 13.20 1.39 -22.85
CA LYS A 688 13.37 0.17 -23.64
C LYS A 688 14.80 -0.37 -23.52
N GLU A 689 15.80 0.50 -23.67
CA GLU A 689 17.21 0.13 -23.52
C GLU A 689 17.54 -0.36 -22.10
N ALA A 690 16.98 0.28 -21.07
CA ALA A 690 17.12 -0.15 -19.68
C ALA A 690 16.48 -1.53 -19.45
N LYS A 691 15.29 -1.79 -20.00
CA LYS A 691 14.60 -3.08 -19.91
C LYS A 691 15.39 -4.19 -20.62
N GLU A 692 15.91 -3.91 -21.81
CA GLU A 692 16.76 -4.84 -22.56
C GLU A 692 18.10 -5.10 -21.85
N GLY A 693 18.67 -4.09 -21.20
CA GLY A 693 19.86 -4.22 -20.34
C GLY A 693 19.58 -5.15 -19.15
N ALA A 694 18.52 -4.89 -18.39
CA ALA A 694 18.12 -5.71 -17.25
C ALA A 694 17.81 -7.17 -17.65
N MET A 695 17.17 -7.37 -18.81
CA MET A 695 16.92 -8.72 -19.34
C MET A 695 18.21 -9.46 -19.72
N ARG A 696 19.20 -8.75 -20.30
CA ARG A 696 20.52 -9.33 -20.59
C ARG A 696 21.26 -9.72 -19.32
N ASP A 697 21.22 -8.87 -18.29
CA ASP A 697 21.84 -9.17 -17.00
C ASP A 697 21.16 -10.34 -16.30
N ARG A 698 19.82 -10.39 -16.29
CA ARG A 698 19.06 -11.54 -15.77
C ARG A 698 19.45 -12.84 -16.48
N LYS A 699 19.60 -12.83 -17.81
CA LYS A 699 20.07 -14.00 -18.57
C LYS A 699 21.50 -14.42 -18.18
N ARG A 700 22.40 -13.45 -17.96
CA ARG A 700 23.78 -13.72 -17.49
C ARG A 700 23.79 -14.32 -16.09
N TYR A 701 23.03 -13.76 -15.15
CA TYR A 701 22.91 -14.31 -13.80
C TYR A 701 22.31 -15.72 -13.80
N GLN A 702 21.29 -15.96 -14.61
CA GLN A 702 20.69 -17.30 -14.74
C GLN A 702 21.71 -18.32 -15.24
N PHE A 703 22.48 -17.98 -16.28
CA PHE A 703 23.53 -18.83 -16.81
C PHE A 703 24.63 -19.13 -15.77
N GLU A 704 25.01 -18.12 -14.98
CA GLU A 704 26.00 -18.27 -13.91
C GLU A 704 25.50 -19.17 -12.78
N VAL A 705 24.24 -19.01 -12.38
CA VAL A 705 23.57 -19.87 -11.39
C VAL A 705 23.50 -21.32 -11.87
N ASP A 706 23.15 -21.55 -13.13
CA ASP A 706 23.05 -22.90 -13.69
C ASP A 706 24.43 -23.56 -13.82
N ARG A 707 25.47 -22.78 -14.15
CA ARG A 707 26.87 -23.25 -14.12
C ARG A 707 27.30 -23.68 -12.72
N ILE A 708 26.96 -22.90 -11.69
CA ILE A 708 27.27 -23.22 -10.29
C ILE A 708 26.50 -24.47 -9.84
N LYS A 709 25.21 -24.59 -10.19
CA LYS A 709 24.41 -25.79 -9.91
C LYS A 709 25.01 -27.04 -10.55
N GLU A 710 25.49 -26.95 -11.79
CA GLU A 710 26.14 -28.07 -12.47
C GLU A 710 27.44 -28.49 -11.76
N ALA A 711 28.28 -27.51 -11.40
CA ALA A 711 29.52 -27.76 -10.67
C ALA A 711 29.28 -28.42 -9.31
N VAL A 712 28.24 -27.99 -8.58
CA VAL A 712 27.82 -28.61 -7.31
C VAL A 712 27.31 -30.03 -7.53
N ARG A 713 26.54 -30.27 -8.60
CA ARG A 713 26.02 -31.61 -8.92
C ARG A 713 27.14 -32.60 -9.24
N GLN A 714 28.12 -32.19 -10.04
CA GLN A 714 29.31 -33.01 -10.35
C GLN A 714 30.14 -33.31 -9.09
N LYS A 715 30.32 -32.32 -8.21
CA LYS A 715 31.06 -32.50 -6.94
C LYS A 715 30.34 -33.42 -5.95
N ASN A 716 29.00 -33.42 -5.96
CA ASN A 716 28.19 -34.34 -5.16
C ASN A 716 28.17 -35.76 -5.71
N LEU A 717 28.20 -35.95 -7.04
CA LEU A 717 28.35 -37.27 -7.65
C LEU A 717 29.72 -37.89 -7.34
N ALA A 718 30.79 -37.09 -7.33
CA ALA A 718 32.15 -37.55 -7.01
C ALA A 718 32.33 -37.99 -5.54
N ARG A 719 31.40 -37.64 -4.63
CA ARG A 719 31.46 -38.03 -3.20
C ARG A 719 30.78 -39.36 -2.86
N ARG A 720 30.05 -40.00 -3.80
CA ARG A 720 29.49 -41.35 -3.60
C ARG A 720 30.50 -42.41 -4.05
N GLY A 721 31.34 -42.86 -3.13
CA GLY A 721 32.16 -44.08 -3.31
C GLY A 721 31.32 -45.36 -3.20
N PRO A 722 31.84 -46.53 -3.64
CA PRO A 722 31.09 -47.77 -3.72
C PRO A 722 30.92 -48.43 -2.34
N THR A 723 29.69 -48.76 -1.98
CA THR A 723 29.33 -49.48 -0.74
C THR A 723 29.54 -50.99 -0.88
N PRO A 724 30.14 -51.68 0.11
CA PRO A 724 30.34 -53.13 0.06
C PRO A 724 29.07 -53.90 0.46
N GLN A 725 28.78 -54.97 -0.27
CA GLN A 725 27.65 -55.87 -0.06
C GLN A 725 28.01 -56.95 0.97
N ILE A 726 27.32 -56.95 2.12
CA ILE A 726 27.42 -58.00 3.15
C ILE A 726 26.20 -58.92 3.01
N ALA A 727 26.47 -60.19 2.68
CA ALA A 727 25.50 -61.27 2.56
C ALA A 727 25.17 -61.91 3.93
N LYS A 728 23.93 -62.42 4.09
CA LYS A 728 23.44 -63.47 5.04
C LYS A 728 21.90 -63.65 4.87
N PRO A 729 21.27 -64.75 5.31
CA PRO A 729 21.31 -66.13 4.80
C PRO A 729 19.91 -66.68 4.39
N ILE A 730 19.87 -67.92 3.92
CA ILE A 730 18.76 -68.65 3.26
C ILE A 730 17.78 -69.32 4.24
N ARG A 731 16.45 -69.25 3.97
CA ARG A 731 15.33 -70.25 4.13
C ARG A 731 14.00 -69.54 4.44
N ALA A 732 12.80 -70.00 4.09
CA ALA A 732 12.26 -71.09 3.25
C ALA A 732 10.74 -70.82 3.06
N GLY A 733 10.14 -71.34 1.97
CA GLY A 733 8.68 -71.36 1.72
C GLY A 733 8.33 -70.72 0.37
N GLN A 734 8.26 -71.50 -0.71
CA GLN A 734 7.01 -72.01 -1.34
C GLN A 734 6.10 -70.88 -1.87
N GLN A 735 5.61 -70.84 -3.12
CA GLN A 735 5.61 -71.83 -4.21
C GLN A 735 5.17 -71.14 -5.52
N HIS A 736 5.81 -71.54 -6.62
CA HIS A 736 5.40 -71.68 -8.03
C HIS A 736 4.40 -70.72 -8.72
N MET A 737 4.85 -70.02 -9.79
CA MET A 737 4.73 -70.33 -11.25
C MET A 737 3.33 -69.99 -11.81
N ILE A 738 3.16 -69.21 -12.88
CA ILE A 738 3.50 -69.55 -14.29
C ILE A 738 3.65 -68.26 -15.14
N SER A 739 4.53 -68.36 -16.15
CA SER A 739 4.87 -67.41 -17.24
C SER A 739 3.68 -66.93 -18.07
N SER A 740 3.68 -65.74 -18.68
CA SER A 740 4.40 -65.37 -19.92
C SER A 740 3.94 -63.93 -20.25
N GLY A 741 4.79 -62.95 -20.56
CA GLY A 741 5.48 -62.78 -21.85
C GLY A 741 4.79 -61.65 -22.64
N GLY A 742 5.48 -60.51 -22.86
CA GLY A 742 5.07 -59.52 -23.87
C GLY A 742 5.11 -58.04 -23.47
N GLN A 743 6.25 -57.41 -23.77
CA GLN A 743 6.47 -56.03 -24.22
C GLN A 743 5.39 -54.93 -24.04
N GLY A 744 5.84 -53.77 -23.54
CA GLY A 744 5.50 -52.49 -24.17
C GLY A 744 4.89 -51.40 -23.28
N THR A 745 5.61 -50.29 -23.15
CA THR A 745 5.11 -48.92 -22.83
C THR A 745 4.59 -48.63 -21.42
N ARG A 746 5.46 -48.08 -20.57
CA ARG A 746 5.08 -47.37 -19.33
C ARG A 746 5.00 -45.87 -19.58
N GLY A 747 3.79 -45.32 -19.51
CA GLY A 747 3.55 -43.99 -18.95
C GLY A 747 3.58 -44.07 -17.43
N VAL A 748 4.15 -43.07 -16.76
CA VAL A 748 4.13 -42.96 -15.30
C VAL A 748 3.64 -41.57 -14.93
N GLN A 749 2.40 -41.52 -14.44
CA GLN A 749 1.87 -40.50 -13.54
C GLN A 749 2.63 -40.57 -12.22
N ILE A 750 3.02 -39.41 -11.70
CA ILE A 750 3.60 -39.23 -10.37
C ILE A 750 2.51 -38.68 -9.45
N ILE A 751 2.20 -39.45 -8.40
CA ILE A 751 1.43 -39.04 -7.23
C ILE A 751 2.44 -38.52 -6.17
N PRO A 752 2.12 -37.46 -5.38
CA PRO A 752 3.06 -36.87 -4.44
C PRO A 752 3.11 -37.61 -3.10
N ALA A 753 4.33 -37.77 -2.56
CA ALA A 753 4.59 -38.32 -1.24
C ALA A 753 4.63 -37.23 -0.16
N GLN A 754 3.92 -37.50 0.94
CA GLN A 754 3.91 -36.76 2.20
C GLN A 754 5.27 -36.85 2.91
N ILE A 755 5.75 -35.73 3.49
CA ILE A 755 6.90 -35.70 4.38
C ILE A 755 6.40 -35.40 5.80
N ARG A 756 6.62 -36.37 6.70
CA ARG A 756 6.48 -36.23 8.16
C ARG A 756 7.73 -35.59 8.76
N SER A 757 7.50 -34.83 9.83
CA SER A 757 8.46 -34.25 10.77
C SER A 757 9.24 -35.31 11.58
N PRO A 758 10.42 -34.95 12.12
CA PRO A 758 11.05 -35.69 13.21
C PRO A 758 11.26 -34.83 14.48
N ASN A 759 10.66 -35.28 15.58
CA ASN A 759 11.14 -35.21 16.98
C ASN A 759 11.02 -36.68 17.45
N ASP A 760 11.81 -37.30 18.32
CA ASP A 760 12.75 -36.91 19.36
C ASP A 760 13.53 -38.21 19.70
N ASP A 761 14.75 -38.12 20.23
CA ASP A 761 15.29 -39.01 21.29
C ASP A 761 16.82 -38.88 21.43
N GLY A 762 17.24 -38.55 22.66
CA GLY A 762 18.65 -38.56 23.04
C GLY A 762 18.91 -38.11 24.49
N LEU A 763 18.42 -38.87 25.46
CA LEU A 763 18.68 -38.71 26.89
C LEU A 763 20.17 -38.82 27.29
N ARG A 764 20.54 -37.97 28.27
CA ARG A 764 21.51 -38.13 29.38
C ARG A 764 23.01 -38.23 29.10
N LYS A 765 23.77 -37.27 29.67
CA LYS A 765 24.78 -37.53 30.72
C LYS A 765 25.18 -36.27 31.52
N HIS A 766 25.32 -36.49 32.84
CA HIS A 766 25.77 -35.58 33.89
C HIS A 766 27.12 -34.87 33.62
N LYS A 767 27.24 -33.60 34.05
CA LYS A 767 28.19 -33.21 35.12
C LYS A 767 27.95 -31.77 35.59
N ALA A 768 27.82 -31.63 36.91
CA ALA A 768 27.98 -30.38 37.63
C ALA A 768 29.43 -29.86 37.52
N ILE A 769 29.61 -28.54 37.57
CA ILE A 769 30.66 -27.84 38.33
C ILE A 769 30.23 -26.37 38.48
N SER A 770 30.36 -25.90 39.71
CA SER A 770 30.23 -24.54 40.20
C SER A 770 31.31 -23.60 39.64
N LYS A 771 30.91 -22.42 39.16
CA LYS A 771 31.32 -21.10 39.67
C LYS A 771 30.53 -20.00 38.97
#